data_AF-L7JRE2-F1
#
_entry.id   AF-L7JRE2-F1
#
_cell.length_a   1.000
_cell.length_b   1.000
_cell.length_c   1.000
_cell.angle_alpha   90.00
_cell.angle_beta   90.00
_cell.angle_gamma   90.00
#
_symmetry.space_group_name_H-M   'P 1'
#
loop_
_entity.id
_entity.type
_entity.pdbx_description
1 polymer ?
#
loop_
_entity_poly.entity_id
_entity_poly.type
_entity_poly.pdbx_seq_one_letter_code
_entity_poly.pdbx_strand_id
1 'polypeptide(L)'
;MLFNLYDYVNVAVIYVLVFEPNLDEENVTSIEVYNLNDTKIRQFFKCAEIKSSRTSYDDVRHHSKEHTAQIFKQQGTSSQFNTPFSLEKTEETELSQSTGSNIMPAKGVTAQKYVYKMPFSFKLYERAILKKNGDPYRFSANDIHCIFKYIFIHIEYDKWLTYAILRSLQDEPSIFFCLSESSREYKLNMLRIRPNNVNKPHNFDEALFKFRASVNYNIAVCLTVDGREIATVGGKNRNENTIQHEISLPDLKIGFIFEQLEVHIDNFKKYINLFYKKFRYNGYNSKLTIIISGNLSFNTMLDVMVNKTVPDNAFEWLLEHKILHEEELEQVALKMTAANVSPDTLTNNIFPRNVYLIQCSICLLNRNGPPIQDIGINFMRYLYPDINDILQDITRLYCQNITINENFYVKKRFKYIQWRDSMIEEGFTVTFEVECETLDIKRTTGLFNLAGMMGLYQVWLTVIESSLCFSVDNQKATSCLTLKHVQITDNITIDSRTTQITFEHVESDFNIALEITDNHKLINIRRSIGEYEFKGNLKLRSRFNVNTILTIKSDKVYRTKFFLMNCDFNVSATLSKIYGCVELRNILIGKDFCFKVNENCEKLMILQCTGLFDLSNVDRLEILEINFSNQWTKKLRIIGPISVKHLTLINLPKDLIILTQFFNELVSIQCLTIGCSSLRLLATNLETYFCSINLKSICQKYQHYTNTATAENAQTSEKEHPTLTSCKFLSVIFHAPALVEVERLEYQKIYMSNHNCEYLLSLRKLKMLKVYMENLGNETFIYLPQNIEYLNIQASLFTDYYLKSPPNSLRELSNLKVFVVSGNVFFNLTISNYLPPSLNVLVVSYFLLKNNFSGDSNIVKIRPCRLYISALQDLIIDIETGLPHSDVHNFLDALFNYVEREHLELLVLATTSSCYEIDVLTFRTVNHFPKKFDFGIGNN
;
A
#
# COMPACT_ATOMS: atom_id res chain seq x y z
N MET A 1 9.33 19.01 6.63
CA MET A 1 8.38 18.07 5.98
C MET A 1 7.88 18.73 4.72
N LEU A 2 7.82 17.99 3.61
CA LEU A 2 7.54 18.55 2.30
C LEU A 2 6.08 18.25 1.90
N PHE A 3 5.36 19.28 1.48
CA PHE A 3 3.90 19.33 1.32
C PHE A 3 3.39 18.70 0.01
N ASN A 4 2.09 18.43 -0.05
CA ASN A 4 1.35 18.35 -1.30
C ASN A 4 0.71 19.74 -1.52
N LEU A 5 1.00 20.42 -2.64
CA LEU A 5 0.45 21.77 -2.87
C LEU A 5 -1.09 21.77 -2.98
N TYR A 6 -1.69 20.63 -3.35
CA TYR A 6 -3.15 20.48 -3.33
C TYR A 6 -3.74 20.55 -1.93
N ASP A 7 -2.98 20.09 -0.93
CA ASP A 7 -3.40 20.22 0.45
C ASP A 7 -3.37 21.69 0.85
N TYR A 8 -2.43 22.52 0.37
CA TYR A 8 -2.38 23.95 0.74
C TYR A 8 -3.67 24.76 0.43
N VAL A 9 -4.40 24.35 -0.60
CA VAL A 9 -5.69 24.97 -1.01
C VAL A 9 -6.87 24.36 -0.25
N ASN A 10 -6.78 23.06 0.07
CA ASN A 10 -7.84 22.30 0.74
C ASN A 10 -7.65 22.16 2.26
N VAL A 11 -6.55 22.68 2.81
CA VAL A 11 -6.19 22.56 4.22
C VAL A 11 -7.12 23.46 5.03
N ALA A 12 -8.27 22.89 5.33
CA ALA A 12 -9.08 23.29 6.45
C ALA A 12 -8.36 22.98 7.78
N VAL A 13 -7.39 22.05 7.77
CA VAL A 13 -6.77 21.50 8.99
C VAL A 13 -5.25 21.38 8.91
N ILE A 14 -4.52 22.08 9.79
CA ILE A 14 -3.06 21.95 9.97
C ILE A 14 -2.82 21.17 11.26
N TYR A 15 -2.02 20.10 11.23
CA TYR A 15 -1.61 19.38 12.43
C TYR A 15 -0.22 19.84 12.85
N VAL A 16 -0.07 20.39 14.05
CA VAL A 16 1.22 20.77 14.61
C VAL A 16 1.60 19.73 15.65
N LEU A 17 2.61 18.91 15.35
CA LEU A 17 3.16 17.94 16.27
C LEU A 17 4.24 18.64 17.09
N VAL A 18 3.96 18.89 18.37
CA VAL A 18 4.88 19.56 19.29
C VAL A 18 5.53 18.49 20.15
N PHE A 19 6.82 18.24 19.94
CA PHE A 19 7.56 17.19 20.64
C PHE A 19 8.11 17.69 21.97
N GLU A 20 8.23 16.78 22.93
CA GLU A 20 8.88 17.09 24.20
C GLU A 20 10.36 17.45 23.95
N PRO A 21 10.88 18.54 24.57
CA PRO A 21 12.28 18.90 24.47
C PRO A 21 13.14 17.79 25.07
N ASN A 22 14.32 17.54 24.49
CA ASN A 22 15.31 16.71 25.16
C ASN A 22 15.86 17.50 26.36
N LEU A 23 16.34 16.80 27.40
CA LEU A 23 16.96 17.42 28.58
C LEU A 23 18.12 18.37 28.20
N ASP A 24 18.75 18.15 27.04
CA ASP A 24 19.88 18.92 26.53
C ASP A 24 19.48 19.99 25.48
N GLU A 25 18.19 20.08 25.10
CA GLU A 25 17.70 21.01 24.08
C GLU A 25 16.59 21.89 24.66
N GLU A 26 16.89 23.17 24.90
CA GLU A 26 15.90 24.15 25.41
C GLU A 26 14.79 24.45 24.39
N ASN A 27 15.01 24.12 23.11
CA ASN A 27 14.07 24.43 22.05
C ASN A 27 13.06 23.29 21.83
N VAL A 28 11.78 23.61 22.05
CA VAL A 28 10.66 22.75 21.67
C VAL A 28 10.68 22.52 20.16
N THR A 29 10.90 21.26 19.76
CA THR A 29 10.84 20.89 18.35
C THR A 29 9.40 20.66 17.95
N SER A 30 8.95 21.33 16.89
CA SER A 30 7.61 21.08 16.33
C SER A 30 7.70 20.78 14.85
N ILE A 31 6.77 19.97 14.37
CA ILE A 31 6.61 19.71 12.95
C ILE A 31 5.17 19.98 12.56
N GLU A 32 4.99 20.81 11.55
CA GLU A 32 3.70 20.95 10.90
C GLU A 32 3.50 19.85 9.87
N VAL A 33 2.40 19.11 10.01
CA VAL A 33 1.97 18.04 9.14
C VAL A 33 0.58 18.38 8.62
N TYR A 34 0.40 18.20 7.32
CA TYR A 34 -0.84 18.58 6.65
C TYR A 34 -1.67 17.33 6.30
N ASN A 35 -1.03 16.14 6.35
CA ASN A 35 -1.68 14.83 6.20
C ASN A 35 -1.11 13.82 7.20
N LEU A 36 -1.96 13.35 8.13
CA LEU A 36 -1.55 12.39 9.17
C LEU A 36 -1.07 11.03 8.60
N ASN A 37 -1.41 10.67 7.36
CA ASN A 37 -0.90 9.44 6.73
C ASN A 37 0.62 9.45 6.57
N ASP A 38 1.24 10.63 6.44
CA ASP A 38 2.67 10.76 6.21
C ASP A 38 3.51 10.46 7.46
N THR A 39 2.85 10.40 8.62
CA THR A 39 3.50 10.17 9.92
C THR A 39 3.72 8.70 10.25
N LYS A 40 3.09 7.76 9.52
CA LYS A 40 2.95 6.32 9.86
C LYS A 40 2.31 5.99 11.22
N ILE A 41 2.09 6.97 12.10
CA ILE A 41 1.38 6.83 13.37
C ILE A 41 -0.05 7.37 13.27
N ARG A 42 -0.67 7.26 12.08
CA ARG A 42 -2.07 7.68 11.89
C ARG A 42 -3.02 7.03 12.90
N GLN A 43 -2.77 5.78 13.29
CA GLN A 43 -3.57 5.11 14.31
C GLN A 43 -3.46 5.79 15.69
N PHE A 44 -2.28 6.30 16.06
CA PHE A 44 -2.10 7.10 17.28
C PHE A 44 -3.04 8.32 17.27
N PHE A 45 -3.05 9.07 16.16
CA PHE A 45 -3.92 10.25 16.03
C PHE A 45 -5.40 9.91 16.00
N LYS A 46 -5.81 8.84 15.30
CA LYS A 46 -7.20 8.37 15.33
C LYS A 46 -7.64 8.00 16.75
N CYS A 47 -6.79 7.33 17.52
CA CYS A 47 -7.08 7.01 18.91
C CYS A 47 -7.23 8.29 19.76
N ALA A 48 -6.32 9.25 19.60
CA ALA A 48 -6.39 10.54 20.31
C ALA A 48 -7.65 11.34 19.95
N GLU A 49 -8.10 11.30 18.69
CA GLU A 49 -9.30 12.00 18.21
C GLU A 49 -10.61 11.39 18.72
N ILE A 50 -10.68 10.06 18.87
CA ILE A 50 -11.91 9.36 19.21
C ILE A 50 -12.37 9.60 20.67
N LYS A 51 -11.53 10.20 21.55
CA LYS A 51 -11.82 10.47 22.98
C LYS A 51 -12.38 9.29 23.79
N SER A 52 -12.42 8.08 23.23
CA SER A 52 -13.09 6.91 23.81
C SER A 52 -12.11 5.84 24.32
N SER A 53 -10.80 6.02 24.14
CA SER A 53 -9.82 5.15 24.78
C SER A 53 -9.64 5.59 26.23
N ARG A 54 -9.78 4.65 27.16
CA ARG A 54 -9.54 4.80 28.61
C ARG A 54 -8.07 5.11 28.96
N THR A 55 -7.30 5.65 28.03
CA THR A 55 -5.90 6.03 28.19
C THR A 55 -5.84 7.45 28.72
N SER A 56 -5.23 7.65 29.88
CA SER A 56 -5.10 8.96 30.54
C SER A 56 -4.10 9.91 29.86
N TYR A 57 -3.81 9.70 28.58
CA TYR A 57 -2.62 10.24 27.91
C TYR A 57 -2.91 11.29 26.84
N ASP A 58 -4.19 11.54 26.52
CA ASP A 58 -4.55 12.34 25.35
C ASP A 58 -5.27 13.63 25.76
N ASP A 59 -4.49 14.69 26.01
CA ASP A 59 -5.02 16.04 26.21
C ASP A 59 -5.06 16.77 24.85
N VAL A 60 -6.03 16.39 24.01
CA VAL A 60 -6.26 17.06 22.71
C VAL A 60 -6.96 18.39 22.95
N ARG A 61 -6.20 19.49 22.88
CA ARG A 61 -6.75 20.84 23.02
C ARG A 61 -7.25 21.36 21.68
N HIS A 62 -8.56 21.59 21.58
CA HIS A 62 -9.14 22.37 20.49
C HIS A 62 -8.97 23.86 20.80
N HIS A 63 -8.14 24.55 20.03
CA HIS A 63 -8.09 26.01 20.08
C HIS A 63 -9.02 26.59 19.00
N SER A 64 -10.24 26.94 19.38
CA SER A 64 -11.08 27.82 18.55
C SER A 64 -10.64 29.28 18.77
N LYS A 65 -10.74 30.12 17.73
CA LYS A 65 -10.30 31.53 17.77
C LYS A 65 -11.02 32.39 18.81
N GLU A 66 -12.13 31.93 19.37
CA GLU A 66 -12.94 32.71 20.32
C GLU A 66 -12.33 32.76 21.72
N HIS A 67 -11.53 31.76 22.13
CA HIS A 67 -10.95 31.73 23.48
C HIS A 67 -9.71 32.60 23.66
N THR A 68 -8.94 32.88 22.61
CA THR A 68 -7.72 33.69 22.71
C THR A 68 -8.03 35.20 22.87
N ALA A 69 -9.23 35.64 22.47
CA ALA A 69 -9.64 37.04 22.57
C ALA A 69 -10.23 37.41 23.94
N GLN A 70 -10.68 36.45 24.75
CA GLN A 70 -11.27 36.72 26.07
C GLN A 70 -10.25 36.76 27.22
N ILE A 71 -9.10 36.12 27.07
CA ILE A 71 -8.05 36.08 28.12
C ILE A 71 -7.32 37.43 28.23
N PHE A 72 -7.35 38.28 27.20
CA PHE A 72 -6.67 39.59 27.19
C PHE A 72 -7.47 40.77 27.77
N LYS A 73 -8.66 40.56 28.36
CA LYS A 73 -9.52 41.66 28.82
C LYS A 73 -9.83 41.73 30.32
N GLN A 74 -9.33 40.83 31.16
CA GLN A 74 -9.60 40.91 32.60
C GLN A 74 -8.41 40.51 33.45
N GLN A 75 -7.48 41.45 33.69
CA GLN A 75 -6.72 41.46 34.94
C GLN A 75 -6.55 42.90 35.43
N GLY A 76 -7.39 43.28 36.39
CA GLY A 76 -7.28 44.47 37.20
C GLY A 76 -7.68 44.13 38.63
N THR A 77 -6.71 44.24 39.53
CA THR A 77 -6.77 44.49 40.99
C THR A 77 -7.31 43.45 42.00
N SER A 78 -6.41 43.17 42.96
CA SER A 78 -6.55 43.05 44.44
C SER A 78 -6.78 41.70 45.16
N SER A 79 -5.74 41.36 45.96
CA SER A 79 -5.65 40.98 47.38
C SER A 79 -6.04 39.58 47.93
N GLN A 80 -5.00 38.86 48.37
CA GLN A 80 -4.75 38.14 49.64
C GLN A 80 -5.88 37.34 50.34
N PHE A 81 -5.67 36.03 50.55
CA PHE A 81 -5.49 35.38 51.88
C PHE A 81 -5.11 33.89 51.74
N ASN A 82 -4.30 33.39 52.69
CA ASN A 82 -3.65 32.07 52.75
C ASN A 82 -4.57 30.90 53.14
N THR A 83 -4.30 29.69 52.61
CA THR A 83 -4.34 28.39 53.34
C THR A 83 -3.63 27.28 52.53
N PRO A 84 -3.09 26.22 53.17
CA PRO A 84 -1.96 25.47 52.64
C PRO A 84 -2.34 24.16 51.92
N PHE A 85 -1.55 23.84 50.91
CA PHE A 85 -1.47 22.58 50.15
C PHE A 85 -2.73 22.14 49.38
N SER A 86 -2.85 22.66 48.16
CA SER A 86 -3.56 22.01 47.05
C SER A 86 -2.69 22.09 45.79
N LEU A 87 -2.73 21.03 44.97
CA LEU A 87 -1.94 20.80 43.75
C LEU A 87 -1.59 22.09 42.99
N GLU A 88 -0.30 22.43 42.95
CA GLU A 88 0.25 23.41 42.01
C GLU A 88 0.00 22.90 40.58
N LYS A 89 -0.91 23.58 39.88
CA LYS A 89 -0.77 23.79 38.44
C LYS A 89 0.58 24.48 38.26
N THR A 90 1.53 23.78 37.67
CA THR A 90 2.76 24.40 37.19
C THR A 90 2.33 25.55 36.27
N GLU A 91 2.60 26.78 36.69
CA GLU A 91 2.57 27.94 35.82
C GLU A 91 3.49 27.61 34.64
N GLU A 92 2.89 27.48 33.45
CA GLU A 92 3.61 27.50 32.19
C GLU A 92 4.33 28.85 32.16
N THR A 93 5.63 28.81 32.47
CA THR A 93 6.57 29.91 32.28
C THR A 93 6.31 30.49 30.90
N GLU A 94 6.04 31.79 30.87
CA GLU A 94 5.98 32.59 29.66
C GLU A 94 7.10 32.13 28.73
N LEU A 95 6.72 31.58 27.58
CA LEU A 95 7.63 31.37 26.47
C LEU A 95 8.06 32.78 26.07
N SER A 96 9.18 33.22 26.65
CA SER A 96 9.84 34.46 26.33
C SER A 96 10.03 34.48 24.82
N GLN A 97 9.30 35.41 24.20
CA GLN A 97 9.59 35.92 22.88
C GLN A 97 10.96 36.59 22.94
N SER A 98 12.04 35.80 22.98
CA SER A 98 13.39 36.29 22.75
C SER A 98 13.65 36.26 21.25
N THR A 99 13.49 37.44 20.64
CA THR A 99 14.28 37.94 19.51
C THR A 99 14.48 37.00 18.31
N GLY A 100 13.59 37.10 17.33
CA GLY A 100 13.79 36.50 16.01
C GLY A 100 12.64 36.72 15.04
N SER A 101 12.49 37.96 14.56
CA SER A 101 11.61 38.41 13.46
C SER A 101 10.09 38.38 13.66
N ASN A 102 9.50 39.57 13.58
CA ASN A 102 8.06 39.79 13.46
C ASN A 102 7.54 39.22 12.12
N ILE A 103 6.99 38.01 12.13
CA ILE A 103 6.17 37.52 11.02
C ILE A 103 4.72 37.93 11.33
N MET A 104 4.22 38.93 10.61
CA MET A 104 2.82 39.35 10.66
C MET A 104 1.91 38.17 10.23
N PRO A 105 0.89 37.79 11.00
CA PRO A 105 -0.09 36.82 10.50
C PRO A 105 -0.90 37.46 9.38
N ALA A 106 -0.71 36.97 8.15
CA ALA A 106 -1.55 37.32 7.01
C ALA A 106 -3.02 37.01 7.33
N LYS A 107 -3.84 38.06 7.42
CA LYS A 107 -5.29 37.98 7.56
C LYS A 107 -5.88 37.30 6.32
N GLY A 108 -6.52 36.14 6.46
CA GLY A 108 -7.36 35.63 5.36
C GLY A 108 -7.84 34.19 5.42
N VAL A 109 -7.17 33.27 6.12
CA VAL A 109 -7.61 31.85 6.16
C VAL A 109 -7.59 31.34 7.59
N THR A 110 -8.77 31.04 8.13
CA THR A 110 -8.94 30.31 9.39
C THR A 110 -8.68 28.82 9.15
N ALA A 111 -7.45 28.43 8.80
CA ALA A 111 -7.08 27.02 8.87
C ALA A 111 -7.21 26.58 10.33
N GLN A 112 -7.97 25.53 10.58
CA GLN A 112 -8.14 24.94 11.91
C GLN A 112 -6.81 24.26 12.28
N LYS A 113 -6.07 24.83 13.22
CA LYS A 113 -4.84 24.22 13.71
C LYS A 113 -5.16 23.23 14.83
N TYR A 114 -4.74 21.99 14.67
CA TYR A 114 -4.76 20.95 15.69
C TYR A 114 -3.35 20.77 16.20
N VAL A 115 -3.14 21.08 17.48
CA VAL A 115 -1.82 20.93 18.09
C VAL A 115 -1.82 19.62 18.87
N TYR A 116 -1.00 18.67 18.44
CA TYR A 116 -0.74 17.43 19.16
C TYR A 116 0.57 17.59 19.93
N LYS A 117 0.49 17.59 21.26
CA LYS A 117 1.67 17.48 22.11
C LYS A 117 2.11 16.01 22.09
N MET A 118 3.22 15.73 21.40
CA MET A 118 3.81 14.40 21.31
C MET A 118 4.61 14.14 22.59
N PRO A 119 4.34 13.05 23.32
CA PRO A 119 4.91 12.81 24.65
C PRO A 119 6.31 12.17 24.57
N PHE A 120 7.06 12.49 23.52
CA PHE A 120 8.40 12.01 23.24
C PHE A 120 9.12 12.99 22.32
N SER A 121 10.45 12.90 22.27
CA SER A 121 11.26 13.84 21.51
C SER A 121 11.26 13.58 20.01
N PHE A 122 11.52 14.64 19.24
CA PHE A 122 11.64 14.55 17.78
C PHE A 122 12.75 13.60 17.33
N LYS A 123 13.89 13.56 18.05
CA LYS A 123 14.97 12.60 17.77
C LYS A 123 14.51 11.15 17.90
N LEU A 124 13.63 10.84 18.87
CA LEU A 124 13.07 9.48 18.97
C LEU A 124 12.14 9.19 17.79
N TYR A 125 11.27 10.15 17.43
CA TYR A 125 10.39 10.03 16.27
C TYR A 125 11.17 9.78 14.97
N GLU A 126 12.21 10.58 14.71
CA GLU A 126 13.05 10.43 13.52
C GLU A 126 13.70 9.04 13.45
N ARG A 127 14.30 8.60 14.56
CA ARG A 127 14.97 7.30 14.66
C ARG A 127 14.01 6.12 14.53
N ALA A 128 12.85 6.19 15.17
CA ALA A 128 11.89 5.08 15.21
C ALA A 128 11.02 4.98 13.95
N ILE A 129 10.75 6.10 13.26
CA ILE A 129 9.70 6.18 12.24
C ILE A 129 10.22 6.61 10.87
N LEU A 130 11.11 7.60 10.80
CA LEU A 130 11.52 8.22 9.53
C LEU A 130 12.66 7.47 8.82
N LYS A 131 13.63 6.91 9.55
CA LYS A 131 14.76 6.17 8.96
C LYS A 131 14.34 4.77 8.50
N LYS A 132 14.51 4.48 7.20
CA LYS A 132 14.15 3.19 6.57
C LYS A 132 15.34 2.37 6.07
N ASN A 133 16.50 2.98 5.86
CA ASN A 133 17.67 2.37 5.24
C ASN A 133 18.92 2.72 6.05
N GLY A 134 19.66 1.71 6.53
CA GLY A 134 20.91 1.88 7.28
C GLY A 134 21.10 0.81 8.36
N ASP A 135 22.26 0.85 9.03
CA ASP A 135 22.51 0.01 10.20
C ASP A 135 21.44 0.24 11.27
N PRO A 136 20.92 -0.83 11.90
CA PRO A 136 19.87 -0.72 12.90
C PRO A 136 20.37 0.12 14.07
N TYR A 137 19.64 1.22 14.34
CA TYR A 137 19.97 2.15 15.40
C TYR A 137 19.88 1.45 16.77
N ARG A 138 20.78 1.79 17.70
CA ARG A 138 20.75 1.27 19.07
C ARG A 138 19.96 2.21 19.97
N PHE A 139 18.83 1.74 20.48
CA PHE A 139 17.97 2.54 21.36
C PHE A 139 18.46 2.48 22.81
N SER A 140 18.39 3.60 23.51
CA SER A 140 18.60 3.63 24.96
C SER A 140 17.41 3.00 25.71
N ALA A 141 17.57 2.69 27.00
CA ALA A 141 16.48 2.21 27.85
C ALA A 141 15.27 3.17 27.84
N ASN A 142 15.52 4.48 27.91
CA ASN A 142 14.48 5.51 27.87
C ASN A 142 13.79 5.56 26.50
N ASP A 143 14.54 5.42 25.41
CA ASP A 143 13.98 5.36 24.06
C ASP A 143 13.02 4.16 23.92
N ILE A 144 13.45 2.97 24.36
CA ILE A 144 12.62 1.77 24.32
C ILE A 144 11.35 1.94 25.17
N HIS A 145 11.49 2.49 26.37
CA HIS A 145 10.32 2.77 27.23
C HIS A 145 9.31 3.69 26.53
N CYS A 146 9.76 4.80 25.94
CA CYS A 146 8.89 5.70 25.18
C CYS A 146 8.30 5.04 23.92
N ILE A 147 9.07 4.23 23.20
CA ILE A 147 8.58 3.50 22.02
C ILE A 147 7.45 2.55 22.42
N PHE A 148 7.61 1.72 23.44
CA PHE A 148 6.57 0.79 23.87
C PHE A 148 5.34 1.53 24.41
N LYS A 149 5.55 2.66 25.09
CA LYS A 149 4.48 3.47 25.67
C LYS A 149 3.60 4.12 24.59
N TYR A 150 4.20 4.68 23.54
CA TYR A 150 3.49 5.61 22.65
C TYR A 150 3.52 5.24 21.17
N ILE A 151 4.51 4.47 20.71
CA ILE A 151 4.75 4.27 19.28
C ILE A 151 4.35 2.85 18.86
N PHE A 152 4.88 1.82 19.53
CA PHE A 152 4.84 0.44 19.08
C PHE A 152 3.41 -0.14 19.03
N ILE A 153 2.52 0.33 19.90
CA ILE A 153 1.11 -0.07 19.91
C ILE A 153 0.33 0.36 18.65
N HIS A 154 0.83 1.37 17.92
CA HIS A 154 0.18 1.98 16.76
C HIS A 154 0.91 1.74 15.43
N ILE A 155 2.04 1.03 15.45
CA ILE A 155 2.80 0.67 14.24
C ILE A 155 2.54 -0.80 13.92
N GLU A 156 2.06 -1.08 12.70
CA GLU A 156 1.83 -2.45 12.25
C GLU A 156 3.12 -3.07 11.68
N TYR A 157 3.65 -4.07 12.38
CA TYR A 157 4.68 -5.01 11.91
C TYR A 157 5.91 -4.38 11.22
N ASP A 158 6.40 -3.23 11.70
CA ASP A 158 7.64 -2.63 11.18
C ASP A 158 8.84 -3.51 11.57
N LYS A 159 9.31 -4.31 10.60
CA LYS A 159 10.39 -5.28 10.79
C LYS A 159 11.70 -4.64 11.25
N TRP A 160 12.00 -3.41 10.81
CA TRP A 160 13.27 -2.75 11.11
C TRP A 160 13.27 -2.17 12.52
N LEU A 161 12.18 -1.51 12.92
CA LEU A 161 12.02 -1.04 14.30
C LEU A 161 12.05 -2.23 15.27
N THR A 162 11.34 -3.31 14.94
CA THR A 162 11.33 -4.54 15.74
C THR A 162 12.73 -5.11 15.91
N TYR A 163 13.51 -5.18 14.82
CA TYR A 163 14.88 -5.68 14.85
C TYR A 163 15.84 -4.78 15.65
N ALA A 164 15.74 -3.46 15.51
CA ALA A 164 16.55 -2.50 16.27
C ALA A 164 16.27 -2.57 17.78
N ILE A 165 15.00 -2.72 18.18
CA ILE A 165 14.63 -2.96 19.57
C ILE A 165 15.18 -4.30 20.05
N LEU A 166 15.00 -5.38 19.27
CA LEU A 166 15.51 -6.71 19.62
C LEU A 166 17.02 -6.69 19.89
N ARG A 167 17.80 -6.04 19.02
CA ARG A 167 19.25 -5.88 19.19
C ARG A 167 19.60 -5.12 20.46
N SER A 168 18.88 -4.04 20.74
CA SER A 168 19.09 -3.23 21.94
C SER A 168 18.78 -4.01 23.23
N LEU A 169 17.72 -4.83 23.22
CA LEU A 169 17.36 -5.72 24.33
C LEU A 169 18.33 -6.90 24.49
N GLN A 170 18.92 -7.39 23.39
CA GLN A 170 19.95 -8.42 23.44
C GLN A 170 21.23 -7.91 24.10
N ASP A 171 21.56 -6.63 23.94
CA ASP A 171 22.66 -5.99 24.65
C ASP A 171 22.32 -5.78 26.14
N GLU A 172 21.10 -5.27 26.43
CA GLU A 172 20.64 -4.90 27.77
C GLU A 172 19.24 -5.46 28.10
N PRO A 173 19.14 -6.74 28.53
CA PRO A 173 17.86 -7.41 28.77
C PRO A 173 17.05 -6.86 29.95
N SER A 174 17.70 -6.19 30.90
CA SER A 174 17.07 -5.54 32.07
C SER A 174 15.94 -4.60 31.65
N ILE A 175 16.08 -3.92 30.52
CA ILE A 175 15.06 -3.00 29.98
C ILE A 175 13.73 -3.74 29.79
N PHE A 176 13.76 -4.96 29.24
CA PHE A 176 12.55 -5.75 29.02
C PHE A 176 11.86 -6.14 30.34
N PHE A 177 12.66 -6.53 31.34
CA PHE A 177 12.15 -6.90 32.66
C PHE A 177 11.53 -5.69 33.37
N CYS A 178 12.17 -4.51 33.32
CA CYS A 178 11.62 -3.28 33.87
C CYS A 178 10.24 -2.93 33.27
N LEU A 179 10.05 -3.07 31.96
CA LEU A 179 8.75 -2.83 31.30
C LEU A 179 7.68 -3.83 31.74
N SER A 180 8.08 -5.09 31.93
CA SER A 180 7.16 -6.15 32.31
C SER A 180 6.77 -6.07 33.80
N GLU A 181 7.72 -5.75 34.68
CA GLU A 181 7.49 -5.51 36.10
C GLU A 181 6.57 -4.30 36.34
N SER A 182 6.79 -3.20 35.61
CA SER A 182 5.91 -2.02 35.64
C SER A 182 4.44 -2.38 35.34
N SER A 183 4.22 -3.31 34.40
CA SER A 183 2.88 -3.79 34.04
C SER A 183 2.27 -4.66 35.14
N ARG A 184 3.08 -5.46 35.84
CA ARG A 184 2.65 -6.29 36.98
C ARG A 184 2.29 -5.42 38.19
N GLU A 185 3.11 -4.42 38.51
CA GLU A 185 2.83 -3.45 39.57
C GLU A 185 1.54 -2.66 39.29
N TYR A 186 1.31 -2.28 38.03
CA TYR A 186 0.05 -1.66 37.62
C TYR A 186 -1.17 -2.52 37.92
N LYS A 187 -1.13 -3.82 37.59
CA LYS A 187 -2.23 -4.75 37.90
C LYS A 187 -2.46 -4.89 39.41
N LEU A 188 -1.39 -4.97 40.20
CA LEU A 188 -1.49 -5.06 41.66
C LEU A 188 -2.05 -3.78 42.29
N ASN A 189 -1.66 -2.61 41.77
CA ASN A 189 -2.15 -1.32 42.25
C ASN A 189 -3.62 -1.07 41.87
N MET A 190 -4.07 -1.53 40.69
CA MET A 190 -5.48 -1.51 40.28
C MET A 190 -6.38 -2.33 41.23
N LEU A 191 -5.84 -3.37 41.86
CA LEU A 191 -6.58 -4.21 42.81
C LEU A 191 -6.59 -3.65 44.24
N ARG A 192 -5.69 -2.72 44.59
CA ARG A 192 -5.43 -2.31 45.99
C ARG A 192 -5.85 -0.89 46.37
N ILE A 193 -6.10 0.03 45.43
CA ILE A 193 -6.16 1.48 45.76
C ILE A 193 -7.40 2.18 45.17
N ARG A 194 -8.16 2.88 46.04
CA ARG A 194 -9.11 3.96 45.67
C ARG A 194 -8.34 5.10 45.00
N PRO A 195 -8.85 5.71 43.92
CA PRO A 195 -8.08 6.52 42.99
C PRO A 195 -7.64 7.85 43.62
N ASN A 196 -6.46 7.87 44.26
CA ASN A 196 -5.75 9.11 44.56
C ASN A 196 -4.57 9.25 43.60
N ASN A 197 -4.39 10.47 43.09
CA ASN A 197 -3.66 10.89 41.88
C ASN A 197 -2.13 10.71 41.86
N VAL A 198 -1.57 9.67 42.48
CA VAL A 198 -0.11 9.42 42.39
C VAL A 198 0.17 8.56 41.14
N ASN A 199 1.05 9.07 40.27
CA ASN A 199 1.59 8.47 39.03
C ASN A 199 1.25 7.00 38.83
N LYS A 200 0.17 6.73 38.07
CA LYS A 200 -0.21 5.36 37.74
C LYS A 200 0.90 4.73 36.89
N PRO A 201 1.45 3.57 37.27
CA PRO A 201 2.40 2.85 36.42
C PRO A 201 1.77 2.54 35.05
N HIS A 202 2.60 2.39 34.01
CA HIS A 202 2.11 2.16 32.66
C HIS A 202 1.88 0.67 32.41
N ASN A 203 0.78 0.34 31.73
CA ASN A 203 0.54 -1.03 31.26
C ASN A 203 1.20 -1.22 29.90
N PHE A 204 2.28 -1.99 29.85
CA PHE A 204 3.00 -2.32 28.62
C PHE A 204 2.59 -3.68 28.03
N ASP A 205 1.64 -4.40 28.63
CA ASP A 205 1.29 -5.77 28.21
C ASP A 205 0.95 -5.87 26.72
N GLU A 206 0.13 -4.95 26.20
CA GLU A 206 -0.28 -4.96 24.79
C GLU A 206 0.91 -4.68 23.86
N ALA A 207 1.76 -3.73 24.23
CA ALA A 207 2.96 -3.38 23.48
C ALA A 207 3.97 -4.55 23.47
N LEU A 208 4.20 -5.17 24.63
CA LEU A 208 5.06 -6.34 24.80
C LEU A 208 4.53 -7.53 24.01
N PHE A 209 3.22 -7.78 24.04
CA PHE A 209 2.58 -8.82 23.23
C PHE A 209 2.76 -8.57 21.74
N LYS A 210 2.45 -7.36 21.25
CA LYS A 210 2.64 -6.97 19.85
C LYS A 210 4.11 -7.06 19.41
N PHE A 211 5.04 -6.69 20.28
CA PHE A 211 6.47 -6.80 20.02
C PHE A 211 6.90 -8.25 19.85
N ARG A 212 6.53 -9.14 20.79
CA ARG A 212 6.83 -10.58 20.67
C ARG A 212 6.24 -11.17 19.40
N ALA A 213 4.98 -10.87 19.09
CA ALA A 213 4.35 -11.32 17.85
C ALA A 213 5.11 -10.82 16.61
N SER A 214 5.57 -9.57 16.63
CA SER A 214 6.35 -8.98 15.54
C SER A 214 7.74 -9.61 15.40
N VAL A 215 8.43 -9.90 16.51
CA VAL A 215 9.73 -10.61 16.51
C VAL A 215 9.55 -12.00 15.90
N ASN A 216 8.59 -12.77 16.42
CA ASN A 216 8.34 -14.15 15.98
C ASN A 216 7.83 -14.25 14.53
N TYR A 217 7.21 -13.18 14.00
CA TYR A 217 6.80 -13.13 12.60
C TYR A 217 7.90 -12.67 11.64
N ASN A 218 8.73 -11.69 12.03
CA ASN A 218 9.63 -10.99 11.11
C ASN A 218 11.12 -11.32 11.28
N ILE A 219 11.55 -11.99 12.35
CA ILE A 219 12.97 -12.17 12.68
C ILE A 219 13.27 -13.66 12.89
N ALA A 220 14.38 -14.11 12.33
CA ALA A 220 14.98 -15.42 12.60
C ALA A 220 16.44 -15.21 13.03
N VAL A 221 16.86 -15.89 14.10
CA VAL A 221 18.21 -15.78 14.65
C VAL A 221 18.94 -17.11 14.49
N CYS A 222 20.05 -17.09 13.76
CA CYS A 222 20.99 -18.21 13.65
C CYS A 222 21.93 -18.19 14.86
N LEU A 223 21.89 -19.26 15.65
CA LEU A 223 22.70 -19.42 16.85
C LEU A 223 24.00 -20.14 16.50
N THR A 224 25.14 -19.53 16.83
CA THR A 224 26.47 -20.08 16.50
C THR A 224 27.31 -20.44 17.72
N VAL A 225 28.20 -21.42 17.56
CA VAL A 225 29.29 -21.70 18.51
C VAL A 225 30.55 -21.89 17.70
N ASP A 226 31.60 -21.16 18.06
CA ASP A 226 32.87 -21.13 17.32
C ASP A 226 32.68 -20.78 15.82
N GLY A 227 31.74 -19.88 15.54
CA GLY A 227 31.40 -19.41 14.17
C GLY A 227 30.61 -20.41 13.33
N ARG A 228 30.18 -21.54 13.88
CA ARG A 228 29.34 -22.53 13.18
C ARG A 228 27.90 -22.45 13.66
N GLU A 229 26.95 -22.43 12.73
CA GLU A 229 25.52 -22.52 13.05
C GLU A 229 25.21 -23.88 13.69
N ILE A 230 24.59 -23.83 14.86
CA ILE A 230 24.18 -25.02 15.61
C ILE A 230 22.66 -25.13 15.75
N ALA A 231 21.93 -24.01 15.66
CA ALA A 231 20.49 -23.92 15.83
C ALA A 231 19.93 -22.63 15.22
N THR A 232 18.61 -22.59 15.03
CA THR A 232 17.88 -21.39 14.60
C THR A 232 16.72 -21.13 15.55
N VAL A 233 16.42 -19.86 15.88
CA VAL A 233 15.28 -19.48 16.73
C VAL A 233 14.41 -18.43 16.07
N GLY A 234 13.10 -18.48 16.35
CA GLY A 234 12.10 -17.63 15.73
C GLY A 234 10.68 -17.95 16.20
N GLY A 235 9.68 -17.55 15.40
CA GLY A 235 8.29 -17.93 15.62
C GLY A 235 7.85 -19.15 14.81
N LYS A 236 6.82 -19.84 15.29
CA LYS A 236 6.26 -21.04 14.62
C LYS A 236 5.68 -20.75 13.23
N ASN A 237 5.17 -19.54 13.04
CA ASN A 237 4.55 -19.04 11.80
C ASN A 237 5.35 -17.90 11.19
N ARG A 238 6.69 -18.01 11.19
CA ARG A 238 7.59 -16.97 10.64
C ARG A 238 7.32 -16.71 9.15
N ASN A 239 7.43 -15.46 8.73
CA ASN A 239 7.35 -15.05 7.33
C ASN A 239 8.54 -15.63 6.53
N GLU A 240 8.37 -15.91 5.23
CA GLU A 240 9.48 -16.35 4.36
C GLU A 240 10.57 -15.28 4.22
N ASN A 241 10.18 -14.00 4.31
CA ASN A 241 11.07 -12.84 4.17
C ASN A 241 11.49 -12.25 5.53
N THR A 242 11.95 -13.08 6.46
CA THR A 242 12.45 -12.63 7.78
C THR A 242 13.82 -11.95 7.68
N ILE A 243 14.10 -11.03 8.60
CA ILE A 243 15.47 -10.55 8.85
C ILE A 243 16.25 -11.69 9.51
N GLN A 244 17.35 -12.10 8.88
CA GLN A 244 18.29 -13.07 9.44
C GLN A 244 19.33 -12.35 10.28
N HIS A 245 19.59 -12.85 11.47
CA HIS A 245 20.59 -12.30 12.38
C HIS A 245 21.41 -13.42 13.02
N GLU A 246 22.72 -13.24 13.12
CA GLU A 246 23.61 -14.24 13.71
C GLU A 246 24.01 -13.82 15.12
N ILE A 247 23.89 -14.73 16.10
CA ILE A 247 24.30 -14.51 17.49
C ILE A 247 25.00 -15.78 18.00
N SER A 248 26.13 -15.63 18.69
CA SER A 248 26.76 -16.73 19.42
C SER A 248 25.85 -17.22 20.56
N LEU A 249 25.58 -18.53 20.65
CA LEU A 249 24.69 -19.11 21.67
C LEU A 249 25.11 -18.73 23.10
N PRO A 250 26.41 -18.75 23.48
CA PRO A 250 26.88 -18.21 24.75
C PRO A 250 26.47 -16.75 25.02
N ASP A 251 26.35 -15.94 23.98
CA ASP A 251 26.05 -14.51 24.08
C ASP A 251 24.55 -14.21 24.05
N LEU A 252 23.70 -15.13 23.59
CA LEU A 252 22.24 -14.96 23.58
C LEU A 252 21.71 -14.60 24.98
N LYS A 253 21.02 -13.47 25.14
CA LYS A 253 20.48 -13.04 26.45
C LYS A 253 18.95 -12.99 26.50
N ILE A 254 18.30 -12.90 25.34
CA ILE A 254 16.84 -12.76 25.21
C ILE A 254 16.17 -13.98 24.56
N GLY A 255 16.67 -15.18 24.86
CA GLY A 255 16.10 -16.44 24.34
C GLY A 255 14.60 -16.62 24.65
N PHE A 256 14.15 -16.08 25.78
CA PHE A 256 12.76 -16.16 26.26
C PHE A 256 11.70 -15.48 25.36
N ILE A 257 12.10 -14.65 24.39
CA ILE A 257 11.16 -13.96 23.48
C ILE A 257 10.67 -14.90 22.36
N PHE A 258 11.50 -15.86 21.97
CA PHE A 258 11.24 -16.76 20.84
C PHE A 258 10.29 -17.89 21.21
N GLU A 259 9.40 -18.22 20.29
CA GLU A 259 8.44 -19.32 20.44
C GLU A 259 8.99 -20.66 19.97
N GLN A 260 10.07 -20.67 19.18
CA GLN A 260 10.59 -21.86 18.54
C GLN A 260 12.12 -21.90 18.53
N LEU A 261 12.67 -23.07 18.87
CA LEU A 261 14.08 -23.44 18.74
C LEU A 261 14.19 -24.66 17.82
N GLU A 262 14.91 -24.55 16.70
CA GLU A 262 15.21 -25.64 15.78
C GLU A 262 16.70 -26.01 15.89
N VAL A 263 17.03 -27.27 16.16
CA VAL A 263 18.39 -27.71 16.48
C VAL A 263 18.63 -29.17 16.11
N HIS A 264 19.83 -29.50 15.62
CA HIS A 264 20.22 -30.90 15.36
C HIS A 264 20.51 -31.67 16.66
N ILE A 265 20.20 -32.95 16.73
CA ILE A 265 20.30 -33.79 17.93
C ILE A 265 21.70 -33.79 18.54
N ASP A 266 22.74 -33.88 17.71
CA ASP A 266 24.13 -33.87 18.18
C ASP A 266 24.50 -32.53 18.84
N ASN A 267 24.06 -31.43 18.23
CA ASN A 267 24.27 -30.09 18.78
C ASN A 267 23.44 -29.90 20.05
N PHE A 268 22.19 -30.36 20.05
CA PHE A 268 21.33 -30.24 21.23
C PHE A 268 21.92 -31.03 22.40
N LYS A 269 22.33 -32.28 22.19
CA LYS A 269 22.98 -33.11 23.22
C LYS A 269 24.24 -32.47 23.76
N LYS A 270 25.09 -31.94 22.87
CA LYS A 270 26.36 -31.28 23.24
C LYS A 270 26.13 -30.01 24.05
N TYR A 271 25.10 -29.22 23.72
CA TYR A 271 24.87 -27.89 24.28
C TYR A 271 23.58 -27.76 25.13
N ILE A 272 22.96 -28.86 25.55
CA ILE A 272 21.64 -28.86 26.24
C ILE A 272 21.63 -28.00 27.50
N ASN A 273 22.70 -28.04 28.29
CA ASN A 273 22.84 -27.21 29.50
C ASN A 273 22.86 -25.71 29.16
N LEU A 274 23.48 -25.36 28.03
CA LEU A 274 23.55 -23.98 27.58
C LEU A 274 22.19 -23.52 27.02
N PHE A 275 21.51 -24.35 26.21
CA PHE A 275 20.14 -24.08 25.77
C PHE A 275 19.20 -23.91 26.96
N TYR A 276 19.23 -24.83 27.93
CA TYR A 276 18.46 -24.72 29.16
C TYR A 276 18.73 -23.38 29.85
N LYS A 277 19.99 -23.00 30.05
CA LYS A 277 20.34 -21.70 30.65
C LYS A 277 19.78 -20.50 29.88
N LYS A 278 19.74 -20.55 28.55
CA LYS A 278 19.28 -19.43 27.70
C LYS A 278 17.76 -19.33 27.52
N PHE A 279 17.07 -20.46 27.63
CA PHE A 279 15.62 -20.57 27.39
C PHE A 279 14.80 -20.87 28.65
N ARG A 280 15.44 -21.09 29.80
CA ARG A 280 14.79 -21.29 31.10
C ARG A 280 13.79 -20.19 31.39
N TYR A 281 12.69 -20.56 32.06
CA TYR A 281 11.68 -19.61 32.48
C TYR A 281 12.24 -18.52 33.39
N ASN A 282 11.90 -17.27 33.06
CA ASN A 282 12.29 -16.10 33.84
C ASN A 282 11.10 -15.26 34.32
N GLY A 283 9.87 -15.77 34.23
CA GLY A 283 8.65 -15.02 34.55
C GLY A 283 7.95 -14.42 33.34
N TYR A 284 8.60 -14.40 32.17
CA TYR A 284 8.13 -13.64 31.01
C TYR A 284 8.22 -14.41 29.69
N ASN A 285 8.51 -15.71 29.68
CA ASN A 285 8.78 -16.43 28.44
C ASN A 285 7.55 -16.51 27.53
N SER A 286 7.80 -16.54 26.22
CA SER A 286 6.87 -17.13 25.27
C SER A 286 6.84 -18.64 25.48
N LYS A 287 5.70 -19.27 25.20
CA LYS A 287 5.59 -20.72 25.16
C LYS A 287 6.58 -21.29 24.13
N LEU A 288 7.57 -22.05 24.61
CA LEU A 288 8.65 -22.53 23.77
C LEU A 288 8.31 -23.89 23.13
N THR A 289 8.59 -24.02 21.85
CA THR A 289 8.61 -25.29 21.12
C THR A 289 10.03 -25.61 20.68
N ILE A 290 10.58 -26.70 21.19
CA ILE A 290 11.90 -27.20 20.76
C ILE A 290 11.70 -28.26 19.70
N ILE A 291 12.34 -28.08 18.55
CA ILE A 291 12.35 -29.01 17.44
C ILE A 291 13.77 -29.57 17.32
N ILE A 292 13.92 -30.84 17.67
CA ILE A 292 15.19 -31.55 17.62
C ILE A 292 15.19 -32.41 16.36
N SER A 293 15.98 -32.03 15.36
CA SER A 293 16.15 -32.83 14.14
C SER A 293 17.28 -33.84 14.29
N GLY A 294 17.16 -35.03 13.72
CA GLY A 294 18.22 -36.02 13.81
C GLY A 294 18.02 -37.18 12.86
N ASN A 295 19.04 -38.03 12.76
CA ASN A 295 18.99 -39.25 11.96
C ASN A 295 18.94 -40.47 12.87
N LEU A 296 18.02 -41.40 12.63
CA LEU A 296 17.96 -42.70 13.28
C LEU A 296 18.19 -43.81 12.28
N SER A 297 18.62 -44.99 12.79
CA SER A 297 18.62 -46.19 11.96
C SER A 297 17.17 -46.54 11.57
N PHE A 298 17.00 -47.11 10.39
CA PHE A 298 15.68 -47.47 9.90
C PHE A 298 14.96 -48.46 10.83
N ASN A 299 15.66 -49.47 11.34
CA ASN A 299 15.08 -50.45 12.28
C ASN A 299 14.58 -49.76 13.57
N THR A 300 15.37 -48.84 14.13
CA THR A 300 14.95 -48.06 15.29
C THR A 300 13.69 -47.24 14.99
N MET A 301 13.61 -46.64 13.80
CA MET A 301 12.44 -45.86 13.39
C MET A 301 11.20 -46.74 13.21
N LEU A 302 11.37 -47.94 12.65
CA LEU A 302 10.30 -48.93 12.54
C LEU A 302 9.78 -49.37 13.91
N ASP A 303 10.69 -49.67 14.84
CA ASP A 303 10.31 -50.05 16.21
C ASP A 303 9.52 -48.94 16.89
N VAL A 304 9.93 -47.68 16.71
CA VAL A 304 9.19 -46.52 17.21
C VAL A 304 7.78 -46.45 16.61
N MET A 305 7.65 -46.66 15.30
CA MET A 305 6.34 -46.60 14.62
C MET A 305 5.42 -47.75 15.02
N VAL A 306 5.94 -48.98 15.14
CA VAL A 306 5.16 -50.18 15.46
C VAL A 306 4.78 -50.22 16.93
N ASN A 307 5.74 -49.99 17.82
CA ASN A 307 5.52 -50.08 19.27
C ASN A 307 4.92 -48.81 19.86
N LYS A 308 4.90 -47.71 19.10
CA LYS A 308 4.48 -46.37 19.55
C LYS A 308 5.24 -45.88 20.78
N THR A 309 6.45 -46.39 21.00
CA THR A 309 7.33 -46.00 22.10
C THR A 309 8.46 -45.11 21.60
N VAL A 310 8.93 -44.22 22.46
CA VAL A 310 10.20 -43.52 22.25
C VAL A 310 11.29 -44.60 22.37
N PRO A 311 12.35 -44.60 21.53
CA PRO A 311 13.42 -45.57 21.73
C PRO A 311 14.16 -45.16 23.02
N ASP A 312 13.84 -45.85 24.12
CA ASP A 312 14.16 -45.45 25.50
C ASP A 312 15.65 -45.07 25.63
N ASN A 313 16.55 -45.93 25.17
CA ASN A 313 18.00 -45.72 25.30
C ASN A 313 18.56 -44.51 24.50
N ALA A 314 17.87 -44.04 23.45
CA ALA A 314 18.42 -42.99 22.58
C ALA A 314 18.18 -41.57 23.14
N PHE A 315 17.16 -41.42 23.99
CA PHE A 315 16.71 -40.12 24.51
C PHE A 315 16.59 -40.06 26.03
N GLU A 316 17.01 -41.10 26.76
CA GLU A 316 17.11 -41.09 28.24
C GLU A 316 17.75 -39.80 28.78
N TRP A 317 18.89 -39.40 28.19
CA TRP A 317 19.60 -38.17 28.57
C TRP A 317 18.74 -36.89 28.47
N LEU A 318 17.76 -36.87 27.57
CA LEU A 318 16.83 -35.75 27.40
C LEU A 318 15.67 -35.87 28.38
N LEU A 319 15.13 -37.08 28.55
CA LEU A 319 14.03 -37.38 29.48
C LEU A 319 14.40 -37.06 30.94
N GLU A 320 15.66 -37.29 31.32
CA GLU A 320 16.19 -36.97 32.65
C GLU A 320 16.59 -35.49 32.81
N HIS A 321 16.64 -34.73 31.72
CA HIS A 321 17.13 -33.37 31.77
C HIS A 321 16.07 -32.37 32.25
N LYS A 322 16.50 -31.43 33.10
CA LYS A 322 15.64 -30.40 33.72
C LYS A 322 14.85 -29.54 32.73
N ILE A 323 15.33 -29.41 31.49
CA ILE A 323 14.67 -28.60 30.45
C ILE A 323 13.25 -29.09 30.16
N LEU A 324 12.97 -30.40 30.23
CA LEU A 324 11.64 -30.96 29.99
C LEU A 324 10.65 -30.67 31.13
N HIS A 325 11.13 -30.24 32.28
CA HIS A 325 10.31 -29.92 33.44
C HIS A 325 9.99 -28.43 33.56
N GLU A 326 10.38 -27.61 32.58
CA GLU A 326 10.06 -26.19 32.54
C GLU A 326 8.58 -25.97 32.20
N GLU A 327 7.87 -25.14 32.99
CA GLU A 327 6.42 -24.91 32.85
C GLU A 327 6.02 -24.27 31.52
N GLU A 328 6.89 -23.43 30.95
CA GLU A 328 6.64 -22.71 29.69
C GLU A 328 7.10 -23.48 28.44
N LEU A 329 7.59 -24.71 28.60
CA LEU A 329 7.90 -25.59 27.49
C LEU A 329 6.61 -26.23 26.97
N GLU A 330 6.08 -25.69 25.88
CA GLU A 330 4.83 -26.16 25.29
C GLU A 330 5.00 -27.51 24.60
N GLN A 331 6.12 -27.69 23.91
CA GLN A 331 6.37 -28.90 23.13
C GLN A 331 7.86 -29.15 22.94
N VAL A 332 8.25 -30.43 23.03
CA VAL A 332 9.50 -30.92 22.47
C VAL A 332 9.16 -31.93 21.39
N ALA A 333 9.45 -31.56 20.15
CA ALA A 333 9.22 -32.36 18.97
C ALA A 333 10.54 -32.94 18.46
N LEU A 334 10.67 -34.26 18.50
CA LEU A 334 11.75 -34.96 17.81
C LEU A 334 11.35 -35.14 16.34
N LYS A 335 12.05 -34.48 15.41
CA LYS A 335 11.91 -34.69 13.96
C LYS A 335 13.02 -35.63 13.49
N MET A 336 12.74 -36.93 13.57
CA MET A 336 13.72 -37.95 13.20
C MET A 336 13.56 -38.33 11.74
N THR A 337 14.68 -38.54 11.07
CA THR A 337 14.69 -39.04 9.70
C THR A 337 15.53 -40.31 9.60
N ALA A 338 15.09 -41.27 8.79
CA ALA A 338 15.87 -42.48 8.50
C ALA A 338 15.99 -42.61 6.98
N ALA A 339 17.22 -42.52 6.46
CA ALA A 339 17.52 -42.61 5.02
C ALA A 339 18.24 -43.93 4.67
N ASN A 340 18.15 -44.35 3.41
CA ASN A 340 18.85 -45.51 2.82
C ASN A 340 18.48 -46.88 3.44
N VAL A 341 17.25 -47.32 3.20
CA VAL A 341 16.87 -48.71 3.45
C VAL A 341 17.54 -49.58 2.40
N SER A 342 18.48 -50.44 2.80
CA SER A 342 18.97 -51.49 1.90
C SER A 342 17.81 -52.45 1.61
N PRO A 343 17.53 -52.77 0.33
CA PRO A 343 16.49 -53.74 -0.04
C PRO A 343 16.60 -55.08 0.69
N ASP A 344 17.81 -55.44 1.12
CA ASP A 344 18.13 -56.73 1.74
C ASP A 344 17.85 -56.79 3.25
N THR A 345 17.62 -55.64 3.91
CA THR A 345 17.44 -55.56 5.38
C THR A 345 15.99 -55.77 5.86
N LEU A 346 15.01 -55.84 4.96
CA LEU A 346 13.60 -56.02 5.29
C LEU A 346 13.19 -57.50 5.17
N THR A 347 13.50 -58.31 6.19
CA THR A 347 13.08 -59.73 6.25
C THR A 347 11.66 -59.93 6.77
N ASN A 348 11.01 -58.89 7.31
CA ASN A 348 9.61 -58.89 7.74
C ASN A 348 8.77 -58.05 6.77
N ASN A 349 7.71 -58.66 6.20
CA ASN A 349 6.82 -58.18 5.12
C ASN A 349 6.06 -56.85 5.37
N ILE A 350 6.41 -56.06 6.38
CA ILE A 350 5.57 -54.94 6.83
C ILE A 350 5.86 -53.64 6.06
N PHE A 351 7.06 -53.46 5.49
CA PHE A 351 7.43 -52.22 4.79
C PHE A 351 7.91 -52.42 3.35
N PRO A 352 7.55 -51.50 2.43
CA PRO A 352 7.98 -51.57 1.04
C PRO A 352 9.49 -51.42 0.90
N ARG A 353 10.10 -52.18 -0.02
CA ARG A 353 11.53 -52.07 -0.39
C ARG A 353 11.95 -50.69 -0.94
N ASN A 354 11.00 -49.78 -1.17
CA ASN A 354 11.19 -48.52 -1.89
C ASN A 354 10.95 -47.27 -1.04
N VAL A 355 10.88 -47.42 0.29
CA VAL A 355 10.85 -46.27 1.21
C VAL A 355 12.25 -45.66 1.28
N TYR A 356 12.39 -44.43 0.80
CA TYR A 356 13.69 -43.73 0.78
C TYR A 356 13.96 -43.00 2.10
N LEU A 357 12.91 -42.43 2.69
CA LEU A 357 13.01 -41.64 3.90
C LEU A 357 11.75 -41.79 4.75
N ILE A 358 11.90 -42.15 6.03
CA ILE A 358 10.82 -42.05 7.01
C ILE A 358 11.08 -40.81 7.86
N GLN A 359 10.04 -40.01 8.09
CA GLN A 359 10.05 -38.88 8.99
C GLN A 359 9.03 -39.11 10.11
N CYS A 360 9.43 -38.96 11.36
CA CYS A 360 8.50 -39.04 12.49
C CYS A 360 8.66 -37.79 13.34
N SER A 361 7.52 -37.25 13.78
CA SER A 361 7.46 -36.22 14.79
C SER A 361 6.88 -36.80 16.08
N ILE A 362 7.74 -36.90 17.09
CA ILE A 362 7.39 -37.40 18.41
C ILE A 362 7.31 -36.22 19.38
N CYS A 363 6.19 -36.05 20.08
CA CYS A 363 6.03 -35.06 21.13
C CYS A 363 6.29 -35.72 22.50
N LEU A 364 7.35 -35.28 23.16
CA LEU A 364 7.78 -35.88 24.43
C LEU A 364 6.97 -35.40 25.66
N LEU A 365 6.24 -34.29 25.56
CA LEU A 365 5.64 -33.61 26.72
C LEU A 365 4.12 -33.79 26.87
N ASN A 366 3.44 -34.37 25.89
CA ASN A 366 1.99 -34.48 25.95
C ASN A 366 1.56 -35.60 26.91
N ARG A 367 1.44 -35.28 28.21
CA ARG A 367 1.15 -36.24 29.30
C ARG A 367 -0.11 -37.09 29.09
N ASN A 368 -1.03 -36.64 28.23
CA ASN A 368 -2.34 -37.28 28.01
C ASN A 368 -2.57 -37.74 26.55
N GLY A 369 -1.59 -37.63 25.66
CA GLY A 369 -1.72 -38.01 24.25
C GLY A 369 -0.73 -39.10 23.85
N PRO A 370 -0.95 -39.78 22.70
CA PRO A 370 0.07 -40.68 22.16
C PRO A 370 1.37 -39.88 21.91
N PRO A 371 2.54 -40.43 22.24
CA PRO A 371 3.83 -39.74 22.11
C PRO A 371 4.14 -39.40 20.65
N ILE A 372 3.60 -40.15 19.69
CA ILE A 372 3.77 -39.90 18.26
C ILE A 372 2.60 -39.07 17.75
N GLN A 373 2.88 -37.87 17.26
CA GLN A 373 1.85 -36.93 16.77
C GLN A 373 1.68 -36.96 15.26
N ASP A 374 2.76 -37.18 14.52
CA ASP A 374 2.75 -37.17 13.07
C ASP A 374 3.82 -38.10 12.51
N ILE A 375 3.42 -39.02 11.64
CA ILE A 375 4.33 -39.92 10.91
C ILE A 375 4.20 -39.59 9.43
N GLY A 376 5.34 -39.26 8.83
CA GLY A 376 5.50 -39.03 7.40
C GLY A 376 6.35 -40.09 6.74
N ILE A 377 5.90 -40.60 5.59
CA ILE A 377 6.72 -41.50 4.76
C ILE A 377 7.00 -40.81 3.43
N ASN A 378 8.25 -40.89 2.98
CA ASN A 378 8.70 -40.37 1.70
C ASN A 378 9.15 -41.49 0.77
N PHE A 379 8.43 -41.62 -0.34
CA PHE A 379 8.73 -42.52 -1.45
C PHE A 379 9.49 -41.77 -2.53
N MET A 380 10.59 -42.37 -2.98
CA MET A 380 11.38 -41.83 -4.09
C MET A 380 11.41 -42.86 -5.23
N ARG A 381 11.19 -42.42 -6.46
CA ARG A 381 11.24 -43.24 -7.70
C ARG A 381 10.12 -44.26 -7.88
N TYR A 382 9.71 -44.96 -6.83
CA TYR A 382 8.69 -46.00 -6.89
C TYR A 382 7.68 -45.84 -5.76
N LEU A 383 6.40 -45.99 -6.09
CA LEU A 383 5.29 -45.97 -5.14
C LEU A 383 4.82 -47.38 -4.86
N TYR A 384 4.62 -47.73 -3.60
CA TYR A 384 4.16 -49.05 -3.23
C TYR A 384 2.67 -49.23 -3.56
N PRO A 385 2.27 -50.27 -4.31
CA PRO A 385 0.87 -50.47 -4.72
C PRO A 385 -0.10 -50.58 -3.52
N ASP A 386 0.29 -51.29 -2.46
CA ASP A 386 -0.54 -51.45 -1.26
C ASP A 386 -0.25 -50.36 -0.21
N ILE A 387 -0.04 -49.10 -0.64
CA ILE A 387 0.23 -47.98 0.29
C ILE A 387 -0.85 -47.84 1.37
N ASN A 388 -2.07 -48.28 1.04
CA ASN A 388 -3.23 -48.20 1.89
C ASN A 388 -3.18 -49.20 3.05
N ASP A 389 -2.40 -50.27 2.91
CA ASP A 389 -2.21 -51.31 3.93
C ASP A 389 -1.04 -50.96 4.88
N ILE A 390 -0.30 -49.88 4.61
CA ILE A 390 0.77 -49.42 5.50
C ILE A 390 0.15 -48.85 6.79
N LEU A 391 0.81 -49.11 7.94
CA LEU A 391 0.45 -48.73 9.32
C LEU A 391 -0.61 -47.62 9.44
N GLN A 392 -1.69 -47.91 10.18
CA GLN A 392 -2.83 -47.00 10.37
C GLN A 392 -2.43 -45.59 10.83
N ASP A 393 -1.32 -45.44 11.55
CA ASP A 393 -0.88 -44.17 12.15
C ASP A 393 -0.12 -43.21 11.21
N ILE A 394 0.16 -43.58 9.95
CA ILE A 394 0.79 -42.64 9.01
C ILE A 394 -0.17 -41.51 8.65
N THR A 395 0.19 -40.28 9.04
CA THR A 395 -0.60 -39.07 8.79
C THR A 395 -0.12 -38.27 7.59
N ARG A 396 1.13 -38.45 7.15
CA ARG A 396 1.72 -37.69 6.04
C ARG A 396 2.35 -38.59 4.98
N LEU A 397 2.15 -38.23 3.72
CA LEU A 397 2.70 -38.94 2.56
C LEU A 397 3.48 -37.97 1.69
N TYR A 398 4.72 -38.29 1.37
CA TYR A 398 5.58 -37.57 0.46
C TYR A 398 5.96 -38.49 -0.70
N CYS A 399 5.79 -38.01 -1.92
CA CYS A 399 6.06 -38.73 -3.17
C CYS A 399 6.97 -37.87 -4.02
N GLN A 400 8.17 -38.36 -4.37
CA GLN A 400 9.14 -37.59 -5.14
C GLN A 400 9.76 -38.39 -6.28
N ASN A 401 9.86 -37.79 -7.46
CA ASN A 401 10.46 -38.42 -8.65
C ASN A 401 9.79 -39.75 -9.04
N ILE A 402 8.49 -39.91 -8.78
CA ILE A 402 7.76 -41.16 -9.02
C ILE A 402 7.24 -41.17 -10.46
N THR A 403 7.37 -42.30 -11.15
CA THR A 403 6.65 -42.56 -12.40
C THR A 403 5.57 -43.60 -12.14
N ILE A 404 4.31 -43.27 -12.43
CA ILE A 404 3.19 -44.20 -12.33
C ILE A 404 2.79 -44.67 -13.71
N ASN A 405 2.73 -45.99 -13.88
CA ASN A 405 2.34 -46.68 -15.10
C ASN A 405 1.17 -47.66 -14.86
N GLU A 406 0.38 -47.43 -13.81
CA GLU A 406 -0.84 -48.15 -13.49
C GLU A 406 -1.83 -47.25 -12.74
N ASN A 407 -3.12 -47.59 -12.70
CA ASN A 407 -4.07 -46.80 -11.91
C ASN A 407 -3.76 -46.95 -10.41
N PHE A 408 -3.60 -45.82 -9.73
CA PHE A 408 -3.22 -45.79 -8.33
C PHE A 408 -4.34 -45.19 -7.47
N TYR A 409 -4.65 -45.83 -6.34
CA TYR A 409 -5.76 -45.44 -5.48
C TYR A 409 -5.27 -45.09 -4.09
N VAL A 410 -5.54 -43.86 -3.65
CA VAL A 410 -5.32 -43.40 -2.28
C VAL A 410 -6.63 -43.57 -1.51
N LYS A 411 -6.73 -44.69 -0.78
CA LYS A 411 -7.92 -45.09 -0.01
C LYS A 411 -7.84 -44.71 1.46
N LYS A 412 -6.63 -44.46 1.96
CA LYS A 412 -6.40 -44.04 3.34
C LYS A 412 -6.55 -42.52 3.49
N ARG A 413 -7.17 -42.08 4.59
CA ARG A 413 -7.22 -40.67 4.99
C ARG A 413 -5.87 -40.21 5.51
N PHE A 414 -5.11 -39.47 4.70
CA PHE A 414 -3.92 -38.76 5.15
C PHE A 414 -4.27 -37.33 5.59
N LYS A 415 -3.53 -36.81 6.56
CA LYS A 415 -3.59 -35.39 6.94
C LYS A 415 -2.92 -34.52 5.87
N TYR A 416 -1.74 -34.95 5.39
CA TYR A 416 -0.93 -34.20 4.44
C TYR A 416 -0.39 -35.12 3.35
N ILE A 417 -0.57 -34.74 2.09
CA ILE A 417 -0.01 -35.45 0.94
C ILE A 417 0.78 -34.46 0.10
N GLN A 418 2.00 -34.80 -0.26
CA GLN A 418 2.82 -34.00 -1.16
C GLN A 418 3.40 -34.84 -2.29
N TRP A 419 3.25 -34.35 -3.51
CA TRP A 419 3.80 -34.94 -4.72
C TRP A 419 4.73 -33.95 -5.38
N ARG A 420 5.95 -34.38 -5.71
CA ARG A 420 6.96 -33.53 -6.34
C ARG A 420 7.66 -34.25 -7.47
N ASP A 421 7.93 -33.52 -8.54
CA ASP A 421 8.81 -33.97 -9.62
C ASP A 421 8.39 -35.34 -10.22
N SER A 422 7.08 -35.64 -10.24
CA SER A 422 6.55 -36.96 -10.57
C SER A 422 5.80 -36.96 -11.90
N MET A 423 5.53 -38.13 -12.47
CA MET A 423 4.82 -38.28 -13.74
C MET A 423 3.84 -39.44 -13.65
N ILE A 424 2.61 -39.23 -14.10
CA ILE A 424 1.63 -40.29 -14.32
C ILE A 424 1.56 -40.49 -15.84
N GLU A 425 1.86 -41.71 -16.28
CA GLU A 425 1.84 -42.08 -17.70
C GLU A 425 0.42 -41.97 -18.28
N GLU A 426 0.37 -41.76 -19.60
CA GLU A 426 -0.88 -41.60 -20.34
C GLU A 426 -1.78 -42.84 -20.18
N GLY A 427 -3.08 -42.61 -19.95
CA GLY A 427 -4.06 -43.67 -19.72
C GLY A 427 -4.19 -44.13 -18.26
N PHE A 428 -3.31 -43.67 -17.36
CA PHE A 428 -3.38 -43.97 -15.93
C PHE A 428 -3.83 -42.76 -15.10
N THR A 429 -4.35 -43.02 -13.91
CA THR A 429 -4.91 -42.01 -13.01
C THR A 429 -4.53 -42.28 -11.57
N VAL A 430 -4.20 -41.21 -10.82
CA VAL A 430 -4.15 -41.25 -9.36
C VAL A 430 -5.52 -40.82 -8.82
N THR A 431 -6.22 -41.74 -8.17
CA THR A 431 -7.55 -41.49 -7.61
C THR A 431 -7.47 -41.38 -6.10
N PHE A 432 -7.98 -40.28 -5.55
CA PHE A 432 -8.16 -40.13 -4.11
C PHE A 432 -9.60 -40.49 -3.74
N GLU A 433 -9.80 -41.63 -3.08
CA GLU A 433 -11.12 -42.08 -2.64
C GLU A 433 -11.56 -41.41 -1.32
N VAL A 434 -10.60 -40.83 -0.57
CA VAL A 434 -10.84 -40.17 0.71
C VAL A 434 -10.17 -38.81 0.76
N GLU A 435 -10.89 -37.81 1.27
CA GLU A 435 -10.40 -36.44 1.43
C GLU A 435 -9.21 -36.36 2.39
N CYS A 436 -8.18 -35.57 2.04
CA CYS A 436 -7.08 -35.19 2.92
C CYS A 436 -7.23 -33.74 3.37
N GLU A 437 -6.59 -33.35 4.49
CA GLU A 437 -6.66 -31.96 4.97
C GLU A 437 -5.77 -31.03 4.13
N THR A 438 -4.70 -31.56 3.56
CA THR A 438 -3.77 -30.82 2.70
C THR A 438 -3.20 -31.72 1.62
N LEU A 439 -3.24 -31.22 0.38
CA LEU A 439 -2.63 -31.80 -0.81
C LEU A 439 -1.74 -30.76 -1.46
N ASP A 440 -0.47 -31.10 -1.71
CA ASP A 440 0.51 -30.23 -2.38
C ASP A 440 1.22 -31.00 -3.50
N ILE A 441 0.67 -30.92 -4.70
CA ILE A 441 1.25 -31.48 -5.92
C ILE A 441 2.01 -30.37 -6.64
N LYS A 442 3.30 -30.57 -6.88
CA LYS A 442 4.17 -29.62 -7.57
C LYS A 442 5.02 -30.34 -8.58
N ARG A 443 5.30 -29.67 -9.69
CA ARG A 443 6.17 -30.17 -10.74
C ARG A 443 5.84 -31.59 -11.19
N THR A 444 4.55 -31.87 -11.31
CA THR A 444 4.05 -33.21 -11.58
C THR A 444 3.10 -33.16 -12.76
N THR A 445 3.15 -34.17 -13.63
CA THR A 445 2.28 -34.28 -14.82
C THR A 445 1.37 -35.51 -14.73
N GLY A 446 0.23 -35.42 -15.43
CA GLY A 446 -0.74 -36.49 -15.62
C GLY A 446 -2.05 -36.31 -14.86
N LEU A 447 -2.87 -37.36 -14.83
CA LEU A 447 -4.28 -37.28 -14.44
C LEU A 447 -4.53 -37.63 -12.97
N PHE A 448 -5.21 -36.73 -12.26
CA PHE A 448 -5.64 -36.91 -10.87
C PHE A 448 -7.16 -36.87 -10.76
N ASN A 449 -7.75 -37.83 -10.07
CA ASN A 449 -9.16 -37.81 -9.69
C ASN A 449 -9.30 -37.41 -8.22
N LEU A 450 -9.88 -36.23 -8.01
CA LEU A 450 -10.02 -35.53 -6.73
C LEU A 450 -11.49 -35.38 -6.32
N ALA A 451 -12.35 -36.30 -6.77
CA ALA A 451 -13.77 -36.29 -6.44
C ALA A 451 -14.00 -36.12 -4.91
N GLY A 452 -14.81 -35.12 -4.55
CA GLY A 452 -15.11 -34.76 -3.15
C GLY A 452 -14.17 -33.70 -2.56
N MET A 453 -12.97 -33.50 -3.12
CA MET A 453 -12.02 -32.50 -2.59
C MET A 453 -12.29 -31.11 -3.17
N MET A 454 -12.80 -30.18 -2.34
CA MET A 454 -13.01 -28.77 -2.70
C MET A 454 -13.89 -28.55 -3.95
N GLY A 455 -14.74 -29.52 -4.28
CA GLY A 455 -15.58 -29.48 -5.48
C GLY A 455 -14.85 -29.77 -6.80
N LEU A 456 -13.62 -30.27 -6.72
CA LEU A 456 -12.88 -30.80 -7.86
C LEU A 456 -13.36 -32.21 -8.23
N TYR A 457 -13.07 -32.59 -9.47
CA TYR A 457 -13.28 -33.94 -9.98
C TYR A 457 -11.99 -34.43 -10.63
N GLN A 458 -11.98 -34.68 -11.94
CA GLN A 458 -10.77 -35.02 -12.68
C GLN A 458 -10.01 -33.76 -13.12
N VAL A 459 -8.70 -33.80 -12.86
CA VAL A 459 -7.78 -32.69 -13.05
C VAL A 459 -6.51 -33.22 -13.70
N TRP A 460 -6.19 -32.71 -14.88
CA TRP A 460 -4.98 -33.08 -15.62
C TRP A 460 -3.90 -32.02 -15.44
N LEU A 461 -2.73 -32.42 -14.94
CA LEU A 461 -1.55 -31.56 -14.84
C LEU A 461 -0.73 -31.70 -16.12
N THR A 462 -0.70 -30.65 -16.95
CA THR A 462 -0.27 -30.76 -18.36
C THR A 462 1.24 -30.64 -18.57
N VAL A 463 1.94 -29.90 -17.70
CA VAL A 463 3.37 -29.58 -17.85
C VAL A 463 4.16 -29.73 -16.54
N ILE A 464 5.48 -29.75 -16.60
CA ILE A 464 6.36 -29.88 -15.41
C ILE A 464 6.29 -28.66 -14.50
N GLU A 465 5.74 -27.53 -14.93
CA GLU A 465 5.51 -26.36 -14.10
C GLU A 465 4.17 -26.43 -13.35
N SER A 466 3.37 -27.48 -13.58
CA SER A 466 2.05 -27.62 -12.99
C SER A 466 2.12 -27.72 -11.47
N SER A 467 1.12 -27.13 -10.82
CA SER A 467 0.96 -27.25 -9.38
C SER A 467 -0.51 -27.24 -8.98
N LEU A 468 -0.86 -28.13 -8.06
CA LEU A 468 -2.15 -28.17 -7.39
C LEU A 468 -1.89 -28.17 -5.90
N CYS A 469 -2.43 -27.18 -5.19
CA CYS A 469 -2.33 -27.11 -3.75
C CYS A 469 -3.69 -26.80 -3.17
N PHE A 470 -4.15 -27.60 -2.22
CA PHE A 470 -5.22 -27.17 -1.33
C PHE A 470 -4.88 -27.49 0.12
N SER A 471 -5.37 -26.65 1.02
CA SER A 471 -5.19 -26.82 2.46
C SER A 471 -6.42 -26.35 3.22
N VAL A 472 -6.75 -27.06 4.30
CA VAL A 472 -7.81 -26.71 5.25
C VAL A 472 -7.18 -26.47 6.62
N ASP A 473 -7.18 -25.23 7.07
CA ASP A 473 -6.82 -24.85 8.44
C ASP A 473 -8.09 -24.81 9.30
N ASN A 474 -8.38 -25.93 9.96
CA ASN A 474 -9.52 -26.08 10.86
C ASN A 474 -9.47 -25.10 12.05
N GLN A 475 -8.28 -24.65 12.48
CA GLN A 475 -8.15 -23.72 13.61
C GLN A 475 -8.55 -22.30 13.22
N LYS A 476 -8.21 -21.88 12.00
CA LYS A 476 -8.51 -20.53 11.51
C LYS A 476 -9.78 -20.47 10.68
N ALA A 477 -10.45 -21.60 10.46
CA ALA A 477 -11.55 -21.75 9.51
C ALA A 477 -11.19 -21.15 8.13
N THR A 478 -9.93 -21.33 7.70
CA THR A 478 -9.44 -20.85 6.41
C THR A 478 -9.05 -22.01 5.55
N SER A 479 -9.40 -21.93 4.28
CA SER A 479 -9.08 -22.92 3.27
C SER A 479 -8.54 -22.23 2.02
N CYS A 480 -7.59 -22.88 1.37
CA CYS A 480 -6.91 -22.36 0.19
C CYS A 480 -6.97 -23.40 -0.92
N LEU A 481 -7.20 -22.96 -2.16
CA LEU A 481 -7.09 -23.75 -3.37
C LEU A 481 -6.26 -22.98 -4.40
N THR A 482 -5.21 -23.60 -4.90
CA THR A 482 -4.33 -23.06 -5.94
C THR A 482 -4.15 -24.09 -7.05
N LEU A 483 -4.51 -23.71 -8.28
CA LEU A 483 -4.31 -24.49 -9.50
C LEU A 483 -3.42 -23.71 -10.45
N LYS A 484 -2.35 -24.34 -10.96
CA LYS A 484 -1.45 -23.78 -11.96
C LYS A 484 -1.15 -24.76 -13.08
N HIS A 485 -1.30 -24.33 -14.33
CA HIS A 485 -1.10 -25.15 -15.54
C HIS A 485 -1.92 -26.45 -15.49
N VAL A 486 -3.22 -26.29 -15.32
CA VAL A 486 -4.14 -27.38 -15.05
C VAL A 486 -5.23 -27.41 -16.10
N GLN A 487 -5.55 -28.58 -16.63
CA GLN A 487 -6.73 -28.80 -17.44
C GLN A 487 -7.82 -29.49 -16.60
N ILE A 488 -9.00 -28.88 -16.53
CA ILE A 488 -10.19 -29.44 -15.90
C ILE A 488 -10.95 -30.24 -16.96
N THR A 489 -11.25 -31.49 -16.66
CA THR A 489 -11.84 -32.43 -17.62
C THR A 489 -13.33 -32.72 -17.37
N ASP A 490 -13.96 -32.01 -16.44
CA ASP A 490 -15.39 -32.13 -16.16
C ASP A 490 -15.97 -30.83 -15.57
N ASN A 491 -17.29 -30.74 -15.43
CA ASN A 491 -17.92 -29.60 -14.77
C ASN A 491 -17.58 -29.62 -13.26
N ILE A 492 -17.08 -28.50 -12.74
CA ILE A 492 -16.71 -28.38 -11.33
C ILE A 492 -17.47 -27.23 -10.66
N THR A 493 -17.78 -27.41 -9.38
CA THR A 493 -18.35 -26.34 -8.54
C THR A 493 -17.49 -26.23 -7.31
N ILE A 494 -16.66 -25.18 -7.24
CA ILE A 494 -15.74 -24.97 -6.14
C ILE A 494 -16.52 -24.76 -4.84
N ASP A 495 -16.08 -25.42 -3.77
CA ASP A 495 -16.70 -25.33 -2.45
C ASP A 495 -16.74 -23.88 -1.94
N SER A 496 -17.91 -23.40 -1.55
CA SER A 496 -18.12 -22.03 -1.05
C SER A 496 -17.42 -21.74 0.29
N ARG A 497 -16.94 -22.79 0.97
CA ARG A 497 -16.08 -22.70 2.15
C ARG A 497 -14.64 -22.32 1.80
N THR A 498 -14.21 -22.38 0.53
CA THR A 498 -12.84 -22.07 0.10
C THR A 498 -12.52 -20.57 0.23
N THR A 499 -11.84 -20.17 1.30
CA THR A 499 -11.61 -18.73 1.58
C THR A 499 -10.60 -18.06 0.63
N GLN A 500 -9.71 -18.82 0.00
CA GLN A 500 -8.69 -18.33 -0.93
C GLN A 500 -8.62 -19.21 -2.18
N ILE A 501 -8.79 -18.61 -3.36
CA ILE A 501 -8.81 -19.32 -4.64
C ILE A 501 -7.80 -18.64 -5.58
N THR A 502 -6.88 -19.42 -6.15
CA THR A 502 -5.92 -18.93 -7.16
C THR A 502 -5.87 -19.88 -8.34
N PHE A 503 -6.30 -19.42 -9.52
CA PHE A 503 -6.22 -20.14 -10.78
C PHE A 503 -5.27 -19.40 -11.72
N GLU A 504 -4.27 -20.09 -12.24
CA GLU A 504 -3.29 -19.55 -13.19
C GLU A 504 -3.04 -20.56 -14.31
N HIS A 505 -3.28 -20.19 -15.58
CA HIS A 505 -3.19 -21.16 -16.68
C HIS A 505 -4.08 -22.39 -16.45
N VAL A 506 -5.32 -22.15 -16.01
CA VAL A 506 -6.33 -23.21 -15.90
C VAL A 506 -7.14 -23.24 -17.20
N GLU A 507 -7.21 -24.39 -17.84
CA GLU A 507 -7.95 -24.61 -19.08
C GLU A 507 -9.12 -25.56 -18.81
N SER A 508 -10.28 -25.27 -19.38
CA SER A 508 -11.46 -26.11 -19.23
C SER A 508 -12.38 -25.94 -20.43
N ASP A 509 -12.77 -27.06 -21.04
CA ASP A 509 -13.88 -27.11 -21.99
C ASP A 509 -15.25 -27.19 -21.28
N PHE A 510 -15.23 -27.37 -19.96
CA PHE A 510 -16.39 -27.51 -19.09
C PHE A 510 -16.62 -26.26 -18.24
N ASN A 511 -17.79 -26.17 -17.63
CA ASN A 511 -18.16 -25.07 -16.76
C ASN A 511 -17.47 -25.16 -15.39
N ILE A 512 -16.87 -24.05 -14.96
CA ILE A 512 -16.29 -23.87 -13.63
C ILE A 512 -17.18 -22.91 -12.85
N ALA A 513 -17.93 -23.43 -11.89
CA ALA A 513 -18.82 -22.65 -11.04
C ALA A 513 -18.14 -22.26 -9.71
N LEU A 514 -18.31 -21.01 -9.28
CA LEU A 514 -17.81 -20.50 -7.99
C LEU A 514 -18.92 -19.70 -7.28
N GLU A 515 -19.23 -20.04 -6.04
CA GLU A 515 -20.12 -19.24 -5.19
C GLU A 515 -19.31 -18.27 -4.32
N ILE A 516 -19.36 -16.98 -4.67
CA ILE A 516 -18.63 -15.93 -3.96
C ILE A 516 -19.41 -15.47 -2.74
N THR A 517 -18.83 -15.65 -1.56
CA THR A 517 -19.41 -15.27 -0.25
C THR A 517 -18.55 -14.24 0.47
N ASP A 518 -19.02 -13.69 1.59
CA ASP A 518 -18.28 -12.73 2.41
C ASP A 518 -17.03 -13.33 3.09
N ASN A 519 -16.93 -14.67 3.12
CA ASN A 519 -15.79 -15.38 3.71
C ASN A 519 -14.56 -15.41 2.80
N HIS A 520 -14.72 -15.06 1.52
CA HIS A 520 -13.63 -15.08 0.55
C HIS A 520 -12.69 -13.89 0.76
N LYS A 521 -11.45 -14.20 1.13
CA LYS A 521 -10.38 -13.21 1.35
C LYS A 521 -9.66 -12.87 0.05
N LEU A 522 -9.47 -13.86 -0.82
CA LEU A 522 -8.77 -13.73 -2.07
C LEU A 522 -9.36 -14.66 -3.14
N ILE A 523 -9.68 -14.11 -4.30
CA ILE A 523 -9.94 -14.87 -5.52
C ILE A 523 -9.09 -14.26 -6.61
N ASN A 524 -8.25 -15.06 -7.26
CA ASN A 524 -7.35 -14.59 -8.30
C ASN A 524 -7.34 -15.59 -9.45
N ILE A 525 -8.04 -15.26 -10.54
CA ILE A 525 -8.10 -16.08 -11.75
C ILE A 525 -7.39 -15.30 -12.84
N ARG A 526 -6.31 -15.85 -13.40
CA ARG A 526 -5.51 -15.21 -14.43
C ARG A 526 -5.08 -16.21 -15.48
N ARG A 527 -4.99 -15.75 -16.73
CA ARG A 527 -4.53 -16.57 -17.85
C ARG A 527 -5.27 -17.89 -17.99
N SER A 528 -6.55 -17.91 -17.63
CA SER A 528 -7.35 -19.14 -17.60
C SER A 528 -8.38 -19.10 -18.73
N ILE A 529 -8.64 -20.24 -19.35
CA ILE A 529 -9.54 -20.39 -20.50
C ILE A 529 -10.67 -21.32 -20.09
N GLY A 530 -11.91 -20.92 -20.33
CA GLY A 530 -13.07 -21.76 -20.06
C GLY A 530 -14.32 -20.97 -19.73
N GLU A 531 -15.42 -21.68 -19.51
CA GLU A 531 -16.66 -21.06 -19.07
C GLU A 531 -16.70 -20.95 -17.54
N TYR A 532 -16.87 -19.74 -17.02
CA TYR A 532 -16.95 -19.47 -15.59
C TYR A 532 -18.35 -18.97 -15.21
N GLU A 533 -18.92 -19.56 -14.17
CA GLU A 533 -20.19 -19.16 -13.58
C GLU A 533 -19.99 -18.73 -12.12
N PHE A 534 -20.14 -17.44 -11.85
CA PHE A 534 -20.06 -16.86 -10.52
C PHE A 534 -21.46 -16.65 -9.94
N LYS A 535 -21.66 -17.12 -8.71
CA LYS A 535 -22.89 -16.98 -7.90
C LYS A 535 -22.60 -16.19 -6.62
N GLY A 536 -23.66 -15.78 -5.92
CA GLY A 536 -23.55 -15.06 -4.64
C GLY A 536 -23.26 -13.58 -4.82
N ASN A 537 -22.17 -13.11 -4.20
CA ASN A 537 -21.76 -11.71 -4.17
C ASN A 537 -21.35 -11.15 -5.54
N LEU A 538 -20.89 -12.02 -6.43
CA LEU A 538 -20.72 -11.74 -7.84
C LEU A 538 -21.66 -12.64 -8.62
N LYS A 539 -22.58 -12.05 -9.38
CA LYS A 539 -23.39 -12.79 -10.35
C LYS A 539 -22.87 -12.46 -11.75
N LEU A 540 -22.17 -13.41 -12.35
CA LEU A 540 -21.56 -13.24 -13.67
C LEU A 540 -21.41 -14.62 -14.33
N ARG A 541 -21.75 -14.73 -15.61
CA ARG A 541 -21.41 -15.90 -16.43
C ARG A 541 -20.67 -15.42 -17.67
N SER A 542 -19.46 -15.90 -17.88
CA SER A 542 -18.61 -15.46 -18.99
C SER A 542 -17.60 -16.53 -19.38
N ARG A 543 -17.21 -16.52 -20.67
CA ARG A 543 -16.12 -17.33 -21.18
C ARG A 543 -14.82 -16.56 -21.06
N PHE A 544 -13.94 -17.02 -20.19
CA PHE A 544 -12.61 -16.44 -20.00
C PHE A 544 -11.66 -16.90 -21.10
N ASN A 545 -10.69 -16.05 -21.40
CA ASN A 545 -9.59 -16.32 -22.32
C ASN A 545 -8.23 -16.12 -21.62
N VAL A 546 -7.14 -16.46 -22.30
CA VAL A 546 -5.77 -16.36 -21.76
C VAL A 546 -5.35 -14.95 -21.31
N ASN A 547 -6.06 -13.91 -21.73
CA ASN A 547 -5.79 -12.53 -21.32
C ASN A 547 -6.70 -12.06 -20.19
N THR A 548 -7.75 -12.83 -19.85
CA THR A 548 -8.70 -12.48 -18.79
C THR A 548 -8.03 -12.55 -17.42
N ILE A 549 -8.28 -11.53 -16.60
CA ILE A 549 -7.86 -11.48 -15.19
C ILE A 549 -9.06 -11.06 -14.34
N LEU A 550 -9.37 -11.86 -13.32
CA LEU A 550 -10.31 -11.53 -12.26
C LEU A 550 -9.58 -11.57 -10.92
N THR A 551 -9.68 -10.49 -10.14
CA THR A 551 -9.17 -10.45 -8.77
C THR A 551 -10.21 -9.87 -7.83
N ILE A 552 -10.54 -10.62 -6.78
CA ILE A 552 -11.33 -10.15 -5.64
C ILE A 552 -10.44 -10.24 -4.40
N LYS A 553 -10.27 -9.14 -3.69
CA LYS A 553 -9.45 -9.10 -2.48
C LYS A 553 -10.17 -8.36 -1.37
N SER A 554 -10.38 -9.03 -0.25
CA SER A 554 -10.85 -8.39 0.98
C SER A 554 -9.67 -7.86 1.76
N ASP A 555 -9.69 -6.59 2.11
CA ASP A 555 -8.74 -6.01 3.07
C ASP A 555 -9.39 -6.00 4.46
N LYS A 556 -8.61 -6.09 5.53
CA LYS A 556 -9.12 -5.95 6.90
C LYS A 556 -9.48 -4.49 7.23
N VAL A 557 -8.83 -3.55 6.56
CA VAL A 557 -8.97 -2.10 6.81
C VAL A 557 -9.91 -1.44 5.81
N TYR A 558 -10.09 -2.03 4.62
CA TYR A 558 -10.86 -1.46 3.51
C TYR A 558 -11.93 -2.44 3.01
N ARG A 559 -13.02 -1.89 2.46
CA ARG A 559 -14.04 -2.67 1.71
C ARG A 559 -13.39 -3.51 0.60
N THR A 560 -14.07 -4.56 0.16
CA THR A 560 -13.54 -5.52 -0.83
C THR A 560 -13.24 -4.83 -2.18
N LYS A 561 -12.07 -5.12 -2.77
CA LYS A 561 -11.67 -4.66 -4.11
C LYS A 561 -12.04 -5.72 -5.16
N PHE A 562 -12.70 -5.28 -6.24
CA PHE A 562 -13.01 -6.06 -7.43
C PHE A 562 -12.21 -5.53 -8.63
N PHE A 563 -11.53 -6.42 -9.35
CA PHE A 563 -10.79 -6.12 -10.56
C PHE A 563 -11.12 -7.14 -11.65
N LEU A 564 -11.55 -6.69 -12.83
CA LEU A 564 -11.80 -7.54 -13.99
C LEU A 564 -11.18 -6.92 -15.25
N MET A 565 -10.49 -7.74 -16.05
CA MET A 565 -9.81 -7.29 -17.26
C MET A 565 -9.97 -8.27 -18.43
N ASN A 566 -10.09 -7.75 -19.66
CA ASN A 566 -10.13 -8.50 -20.93
C ASN A 566 -11.20 -9.59 -20.93
N CYS A 567 -12.44 -9.21 -20.64
CA CYS A 567 -13.55 -10.13 -20.46
C CYS A 567 -14.78 -9.64 -21.22
N ASP A 568 -15.46 -10.59 -21.86
CA ASP A 568 -16.65 -10.34 -22.66
C ASP A 568 -17.83 -11.05 -21.98
N PHE A 569 -18.95 -10.36 -21.81
CA PHE A 569 -20.15 -10.99 -21.26
C PHE A 569 -21.41 -10.68 -22.04
N ASN A 570 -22.16 -11.76 -22.29
CA ASN A 570 -23.48 -11.78 -22.91
C ASN A 570 -24.55 -12.14 -21.87
N VAL A 571 -24.30 -11.78 -20.62
CA VAL A 571 -25.24 -11.89 -19.49
C VAL A 571 -24.99 -10.68 -18.60
N SER A 572 -26.04 -10.12 -17.99
CA SER A 572 -25.87 -9.00 -17.06
C SER A 572 -25.05 -9.43 -15.84
N ALA A 573 -24.10 -8.58 -15.46
CA ALA A 573 -23.27 -8.78 -14.28
C ALA A 573 -23.82 -7.94 -13.12
N THR A 574 -23.78 -8.48 -11.90
CA THR A 574 -24.23 -7.75 -10.72
C THR A 574 -23.28 -7.99 -9.54
N LEU A 575 -22.91 -6.90 -8.88
CA LEU A 575 -22.12 -6.91 -7.65
C LEU A 575 -23.02 -6.73 -6.42
N SER A 576 -22.70 -7.42 -5.33
CA SER A 576 -23.34 -7.20 -4.03
C SER A 576 -22.74 -6.01 -3.29
N LYS A 577 -23.28 -5.71 -2.11
CA LYS A 577 -22.98 -4.49 -1.34
C LYS A 577 -21.58 -4.43 -0.72
N ILE A 578 -20.75 -5.46 -0.85
CA ILE A 578 -19.45 -5.53 -0.17
C ILE A 578 -18.30 -4.82 -0.90
N TYR A 579 -18.47 -4.49 -2.19
CA TYR A 579 -17.41 -3.96 -3.01
C TYR A 579 -17.33 -2.43 -2.90
N GLY A 580 -16.25 -1.93 -2.29
CA GLY A 580 -16.00 -0.48 -2.19
C GLY A 580 -15.19 0.07 -3.36
N CYS A 581 -14.41 -0.77 -4.03
CA CYS A 581 -13.54 -0.40 -5.14
C CYS A 581 -13.71 -1.37 -6.30
N VAL A 582 -14.14 -0.87 -7.46
CA VAL A 582 -14.43 -1.65 -8.66
C VAL A 582 -13.59 -1.11 -9.81
N GLU A 583 -12.79 -1.97 -10.43
CA GLU A 583 -11.90 -1.61 -11.53
C GLU A 583 -12.09 -2.57 -12.71
N LEU A 584 -12.48 -2.01 -13.86
CA LEU A 584 -12.85 -2.74 -15.07
C LEU A 584 -11.96 -2.27 -16.22
N ARG A 585 -11.35 -3.21 -16.94
CA ARG A 585 -10.42 -2.91 -18.03
C ARG A 585 -10.74 -3.73 -19.29
N ASN A 586 -10.91 -3.07 -20.43
CA ASN A 586 -11.16 -3.71 -21.72
C ASN A 586 -12.30 -4.76 -21.63
N ILE A 587 -13.45 -4.32 -21.14
CA ILE A 587 -14.65 -5.14 -20.96
C ILE A 587 -15.64 -4.90 -22.09
N LEU A 588 -16.17 -5.97 -22.68
CA LEU A 588 -17.20 -5.91 -23.71
C LEU A 588 -18.53 -6.48 -23.20
N ILE A 589 -19.55 -5.63 -23.11
CA ILE A 589 -20.91 -6.04 -22.71
C ILE A 589 -21.80 -6.09 -23.94
N GLY A 590 -22.52 -7.20 -24.13
CA GLY A 590 -23.51 -7.33 -25.20
C GLY A 590 -24.64 -6.30 -25.11
N LYS A 591 -25.33 -6.04 -26.24
CA LYS A 591 -26.28 -4.91 -26.38
C LYS A 591 -27.45 -4.91 -25.38
N ASP A 592 -27.88 -6.09 -24.93
CA ASP A 592 -29.05 -6.28 -24.08
C ASP A 592 -28.67 -6.55 -22.61
N PHE A 593 -27.39 -6.38 -22.28
CA PHE A 593 -26.85 -6.70 -20.97
C PHE A 593 -26.23 -5.46 -20.33
N CYS A 594 -26.12 -5.48 -19.00
CA CYS A 594 -25.54 -4.39 -18.24
C CYS A 594 -24.61 -4.90 -17.14
N PHE A 595 -23.67 -4.06 -16.73
CA PHE A 595 -22.91 -4.24 -15.51
C PHE A 595 -23.50 -3.34 -14.43
N LYS A 596 -24.13 -3.94 -13.42
CA LYS A 596 -24.75 -3.22 -12.30
C LYS A 596 -23.75 -3.06 -11.15
N VAL A 597 -23.43 -1.81 -10.83
CA VAL A 597 -22.57 -1.44 -9.71
C VAL A 597 -23.40 -1.38 -8.43
N ASN A 598 -22.81 -1.77 -7.30
CA ASN A 598 -23.48 -1.80 -6.00
C ASN A 598 -23.50 -0.42 -5.32
N GLU A 599 -24.44 -0.24 -4.40
CA GLU A 599 -24.67 1.03 -3.70
C GLU A 599 -23.49 1.55 -2.87
N ASN A 600 -22.65 0.65 -2.36
CA ASN A 600 -21.51 0.96 -1.50
C ASN A 600 -20.20 1.20 -2.26
N CYS A 601 -20.24 1.30 -3.59
CA CYS A 601 -19.06 1.54 -4.40
C CYS A 601 -18.58 3.00 -4.24
N GLU A 602 -17.42 3.20 -3.61
CA GLU A 602 -16.80 4.51 -3.40
C GLU A 602 -15.86 4.87 -4.56
N LYS A 603 -15.24 3.87 -5.19
CA LYS A 603 -14.32 4.06 -6.31
C LYS A 603 -14.65 3.13 -7.47
N LEU A 604 -14.94 3.73 -8.63
CA LEU A 604 -15.21 3.03 -9.88
C LEU A 604 -14.24 3.48 -10.98
N MET A 605 -13.60 2.52 -11.64
CA MET A 605 -12.72 2.76 -12.78
C MET A 605 -13.18 1.94 -13.99
N ILE A 606 -13.55 2.60 -15.08
CA ILE A 606 -14.02 2.00 -16.34
C ILE A 606 -13.02 2.35 -17.44
N LEU A 607 -12.10 1.43 -17.73
CA LEU A 607 -10.99 1.69 -18.65
C LEU A 607 -11.18 0.89 -19.94
N GLN A 608 -11.30 1.57 -21.07
CA GLN A 608 -11.44 1.00 -22.41
C GLN A 608 -12.60 0.00 -22.54
N CYS A 609 -13.66 0.18 -21.75
CA CYS A 609 -14.82 -0.71 -21.77
C CYS A 609 -15.90 -0.25 -22.76
N THR A 610 -16.83 -1.15 -23.08
CA THR A 610 -17.99 -0.88 -23.94
C THR A 610 -19.24 -1.56 -23.40
N GLY A 611 -20.41 -1.01 -23.74
CA GLY A 611 -21.71 -1.48 -23.31
C GLY A 611 -22.32 -0.67 -22.18
N LEU A 612 -23.33 -1.21 -21.49
CA LEU A 612 -24.14 -0.49 -20.51
C LEU A 612 -23.66 -0.70 -19.07
N PHE A 613 -23.36 0.40 -18.37
CA PHE A 613 -23.03 0.42 -16.95
C PHE A 613 -24.15 1.12 -16.18
N ASP A 614 -24.75 0.41 -15.24
CA ASP A 614 -25.86 0.91 -14.43
C ASP A 614 -25.35 1.34 -13.05
N LEU A 615 -25.38 2.67 -12.83
CA LEU A 615 -24.96 3.34 -11.61
C LEU A 615 -26.17 3.90 -10.84
N SER A 616 -27.40 3.54 -11.22
CA SER A 616 -28.62 4.14 -10.67
C SER A 616 -28.81 3.90 -9.17
N ASN A 617 -28.16 2.86 -8.63
CA ASN A 617 -28.21 2.50 -7.21
C ASN A 617 -26.98 2.97 -6.42
N VAL A 618 -26.04 3.72 -7.01
CA VAL A 618 -24.80 4.14 -6.34
C VAL A 618 -25.06 5.38 -5.50
N ASP A 619 -25.10 5.23 -4.17
CA ASP A 619 -25.44 6.33 -3.26
C ASP A 619 -24.28 7.34 -3.07
N ARG A 620 -23.04 6.85 -2.96
CA ARG A 620 -21.86 7.66 -2.63
C ARG A 620 -20.62 7.24 -3.43
N LEU A 621 -20.45 7.85 -4.61
CA LEU A 621 -19.26 7.65 -5.42
C LEU A 621 -18.22 8.76 -5.14
N GLU A 622 -17.11 8.41 -4.50
CA GLU A 622 -16.02 9.36 -4.28
C GLU A 622 -15.18 9.57 -5.55
N ILE A 623 -14.90 8.49 -6.29
CA ILE A 623 -14.03 8.54 -7.46
C ILE A 623 -14.67 7.77 -8.63
N LEU A 624 -14.83 8.45 -9.76
CA LEU A 624 -15.19 7.86 -11.05
C LEU A 624 -14.10 8.17 -12.07
N GLU A 625 -13.44 7.14 -12.60
CA GLU A 625 -12.48 7.28 -13.69
C GLU A 625 -12.98 6.54 -14.92
N ILE A 626 -13.03 7.23 -16.05
CA ILE A 626 -13.45 6.66 -17.34
C ILE A 626 -12.38 6.96 -18.38
N ASN A 627 -11.81 5.92 -18.96
CA ASN A 627 -10.94 6.03 -20.13
C ASN A 627 -11.68 5.43 -21.33
N PHE A 628 -12.16 6.27 -22.23
CA PHE A 628 -12.94 5.82 -23.37
C PHE A 628 -12.03 5.11 -24.40
N SER A 629 -12.51 4.01 -24.98
CA SER A 629 -11.77 3.29 -26.01
C SER A 629 -11.78 4.05 -27.33
N ASN A 630 -10.60 4.41 -27.86
CA ASN A 630 -10.45 5.08 -29.16
C ASN A 630 -11.16 4.37 -30.33
N GLN A 631 -11.33 3.05 -30.25
CA GLN A 631 -11.94 2.25 -31.32
C GLN A 631 -13.46 2.07 -31.14
N TRP A 632 -13.95 2.11 -29.90
CA TRP A 632 -15.31 1.67 -29.55
C TRP A 632 -16.11 2.65 -28.69
N THR A 633 -15.74 3.93 -28.69
CA THR A 633 -16.44 4.99 -27.95
C THR A 633 -17.96 5.00 -28.17
N LYS A 634 -18.44 4.57 -29.34
CA LYS A 634 -19.86 4.56 -29.68
C LYS A 634 -20.74 3.60 -28.86
N LYS A 635 -20.13 2.72 -28.06
CA LYS A 635 -20.82 1.64 -27.37
C LYS A 635 -20.89 1.80 -25.86
N LEU A 636 -20.14 2.73 -25.26
CA LEU A 636 -20.19 2.94 -23.81
C LEU A 636 -21.41 3.78 -23.46
N ARG A 637 -22.30 3.22 -22.62
CA ARG A 637 -23.45 3.93 -22.04
C ARG A 637 -23.38 3.78 -20.54
N ILE A 638 -23.59 4.89 -19.84
CA ILE A 638 -23.67 4.94 -18.39
C ILE A 638 -25.06 5.49 -18.08
N ILE A 639 -25.75 4.89 -17.10
CA ILE A 639 -27.07 5.34 -16.65
C ILE A 639 -27.09 5.53 -15.15
N GLY A 640 -27.93 6.46 -14.70
CA GLY A 640 -28.22 6.71 -13.30
C GLY A 640 -27.81 8.13 -12.91
N PRO A 641 -28.51 8.75 -11.95
CA PRO A 641 -28.09 10.04 -11.40
C PRO A 641 -26.76 9.86 -10.67
N ILE A 642 -25.68 10.42 -11.24
CA ILE A 642 -24.32 10.24 -10.71
C ILE A 642 -23.86 11.51 -10.02
N SER A 643 -23.76 11.43 -8.69
CA SER A 643 -23.04 12.41 -7.88
C SER A 643 -21.66 11.86 -7.56
N VAL A 644 -20.61 12.60 -7.95
CA VAL A 644 -19.23 12.16 -7.75
C VAL A 644 -18.34 13.28 -7.22
N LYS A 645 -17.46 12.94 -6.26
CA LYS A 645 -16.48 13.90 -5.75
C LYS A 645 -15.36 14.16 -6.77
N HIS A 646 -14.77 13.10 -7.34
CA HIS A 646 -13.70 13.19 -8.33
C HIS A 646 -14.08 12.43 -9.61
N LEU A 647 -14.25 13.17 -10.71
CA LEU A 647 -14.47 12.63 -12.05
C LEU A 647 -13.21 12.79 -12.91
N THR A 648 -12.72 11.69 -13.47
CA THR A 648 -11.59 11.68 -14.42
C THR A 648 -12.04 11.10 -15.74
N LEU A 649 -11.88 11.87 -16.82
CA LEU A 649 -12.28 11.50 -18.18
C LEU A 649 -11.07 11.52 -19.10
N ILE A 650 -10.73 10.37 -19.68
CA ILE A 650 -9.59 10.21 -20.58
C ILE A 650 -10.08 9.77 -21.96
N ASN A 651 -9.57 10.43 -23.02
CA ASN A 651 -9.91 10.15 -24.43
C ASN A 651 -11.40 10.36 -24.77
N LEU A 652 -11.99 11.49 -24.39
CA LEU A 652 -13.41 11.81 -24.58
C LEU A 652 -14.01 11.34 -25.93
N PRO A 653 -15.25 10.83 -25.93
CA PRO A 653 -15.89 10.37 -27.15
C PRO A 653 -16.10 11.53 -28.12
N LYS A 654 -15.82 11.25 -29.39
CA LYS A 654 -15.96 12.17 -30.52
C LYS A 654 -17.38 12.21 -31.10
N ASP A 655 -18.33 11.57 -30.44
CA ASP A 655 -19.74 11.55 -30.81
C ASP A 655 -20.49 12.46 -29.85
N LEU A 656 -21.04 13.57 -30.38
CA LEU A 656 -21.68 14.60 -29.59
C LEU A 656 -22.89 14.04 -28.82
N ILE A 657 -23.66 13.12 -29.42
CA ILE A 657 -24.87 12.55 -28.81
C ILE A 657 -24.49 11.75 -27.56
N ILE A 658 -23.43 10.95 -27.66
CA ILE A 658 -22.95 10.10 -26.55
C ILE A 658 -22.39 10.96 -25.43
N LEU A 659 -21.64 12.01 -25.78
CA LEU A 659 -21.13 12.96 -24.81
C LEU A 659 -22.26 13.68 -24.07
N THR A 660 -23.27 14.16 -24.80
CA THR A 660 -24.46 14.79 -24.22
C THR A 660 -25.21 13.83 -23.30
N GLN A 661 -25.45 12.59 -23.74
CA GLN A 661 -26.08 11.58 -22.91
C GLN A 661 -25.30 11.33 -21.62
N PHE A 662 -23.97 11.19 -21.71
CA PHE A 662 -23.13 10.99 -20.53
C PHE A 662 -23.24 12.15 -19.52
N PHE A 663 -23.13 13.40 -19.98
CA PHE A 663 -23.20 14.56 -19.08
C PHE A 663 -24.60 14.80 -18.49
N ASN A 664 -25.66 14.34 -19.18
CA ASN A 664 -27.03 14.43 -18.67
C ASN A 664 -27.31 13.47 -17.50
N GLU A 665 -26.53 12.40 -17.35
CA GLU A 665 -26.65 11.45 -16.22
C GLU A 665 -25.91 11.95 -14.98
N LEU A 666 -25.02 12.94 -15.11
CA LEU A 666 -24.29 13.52 -13.98
C LEU A 666 -25.18 14.54 -13.24
N VAL A 667 -25.21 14.44 -11.91
CA VAL A 667 -25.96 15.37 -11.04
C VAL A 667 -25.04 16.42 -10.44
N SER A 668 -23.86 16.02 -9.95
CA SER A 668 -22.92 16.93 -9.30
C SER A 668 -21.48 16.42 -9.39
N ILE A 669 -20.54 17.31 -9.68
CA ILE A 669 -19.10 17.02 -9.76
C ILE A 669 -18.34 18.06 -8.95
N GLN A 670 -17.51 17.65 -7.97
CA GLN A 670 -16.67 18.60 -7.22
C GLN A 670 -15.29 18.81 -7.89
N CYS A 671 -14.69 17.74 -8.40
CA CYS A 671 -13.38 17.77 -9.05
C CYS A 671 -13.47 17.09 -10.43
N LEU A 672 -13.07 17.80 -11.48
CA LEU A 672 -13.06 17.29 -12.85
C LEU A 672 -11.62 17.24 -13.39
N THR A 673 -11.24 16.09 -13.94
CA THR A 673 -10.00 15.91 -14.69
C THR A 673 -10.32 15.46 -16.11
N ILE A 674 -9.79 16.16 -17.11
CA ILE A 674 -9.92 15.81 -18.53
C ILE A 674 -8.53 15.49 -19.08
N GLY A 675 -8.36 14.38 -19.79
CA GLY A 675 -7.05 14.04 -20.33
C GLY A 675 -7.04 13.19 -21.59
N CYS A 676 -5.83 12.97 -22.10
CA CYS A 676 -5.55 12.12 -23.27
C CYS A 676 -4.45 11.11 -22.94
N SER A 677 -4.63 9.84 -23.33
CA SER A 677 -3.60 8.82 -23.11
C SER A 677 -2.54 8.79 -24.22
N SER A 678 -2.77 9.46 -25.36
CA SER A 678 -1.87 9.40 -26.51
C SER A 678 -0.68 10.35 -26.35
N LEU A 679 0.53 9.79 -26.23
CA LEU A 679 1.77 10.56 -26.27
C LEU A 679 1.99 11.28 -27.61
N ARG A 680 1.39 10.80 -28.71
CA ARG A 680 1.50 11.46 -30.02
C ARG A 680 0.68 12.76 -30.12
N LEU A 681 -0.21 13.01 -29.16
CA LEU A 681 -1.04 14.22 -29.08
C LEU A 681 -0.55 15.20 -28.00
N LEU A 682 0.66 14.98 -27.45
CA LEU A 682 1.36 16.00 -26.67
C LEU A 682 1.49 17.22 -27.61
N ALA A 683 0.68 18.27 -27.40
CA ALA A 683 0.52 19.49 -28.23
C ALA A 683 -0.83 19.71 -28.93
N THR A 684 -1.92 18.98 -28.63
CA THR A 684 -3.26 19.36 -29.14
C THR A 684 -4.19 19.87 -28.04
N ASN A 685 -4.98 20.91 -28.35
CA ASN A 685 -6.12 21.34 -27.53
C ASN A 685 -7.35 20.43 -27.75
N LEU A 686 -8.42 20.59 -26.95
CA LEU A 686 -9.64 19.77 -27.04
C LEU A 686 -10.37 19.94 -28.38
N GLU A 687 -10.40 21.14 -28.92
CA GLU A 687 -11.03 21.48 -30.19
C GLU A 687 -10.38 20.71 -31.34
N THR A 688 -9.05 20.75 -31.40
CA THR A 688 -8.23 20.01 -32.36
C THR A 688 -8.37 18.51 -32.16
N TYR A 689 -8.45 18.05 -30.91
CA TYR A 689 -8.74 16.64 -30.61
C TYR A 689 -10.05 16.19 -31.28
N PHE A 690 -11.13 16.97 -31.16
CA PHE A 690 -12.40 16.66 -31.81
C PHE A 690 -12.34 16.80 -33.34
N CYS A 691 -11.62 17.79 -33.89
CA CYS A 691 -11.50 17.99 -35.35
C CYS A 691 -10.61 16.97 -36.08
N SER A 692 -9.64 16.34 -35.40
CA SER A 692 -8.62 15.46 -36.00
C SER A 692 -9.14 14.20 -36.73
N ILE A 693 -10.45 13.97 -36.75
CA ILE A 693 -11.13 12.80 -37.34
C ILE A 693 -11.04 12.76 -38.86
N ASN A 694 -11.01 13.92 -39.53
CA ASN A 694 -11.13 13.94 -41.00
C ASN A 694 -9.81 13.84 -41.75
N LEU A 695 -8.65 14.07 -41.13
CA LEU A 695 -7.40 14.13 -41.89
C LEU A 695 -6.81 12.75 -42.24
N LYS A 696 -7.02 11.71 -41.41
CA LYS A 696 -6.46 10.38 -41.69
C LYS A 696 -7.17 9.63 -42.81
N SER A 697 -8.50 9.77 -42.93
CA SER A 697 -9.26 9.16 -44.04
C SER A 697 -9.03 9.88 -45.37
N ILE A 698 -8.72 11.18 -45.33
CA ILE A 698 -8.37 11.97 -46.51
C ILE A 698 -6.95 11.64 -46.98
N CYS A 699 -5.94 11.62 -46.10
CA CYS A 699 -4.56 11.31 -46.51
C CYS A 699 -4.38 9.87 -47.05
N GLN A 700 -5.13 8.89 -46.54
CA GLN A 700 -5.08 7.51 -47.07
C GLN A 700 -5.74 7.38 -48.46
N LYS A 701 -6.74 8.23 -48.79
CA LYS A 701 -7.32 8.26 -50.14
C LYS A 701 -6.42 8.98 -51.15
N TYR A 702 -5.66 10.00 -50.72
CA TYR A 702 -4.72 10.71 -51.60
C TYR A 702 -3.41 9.95 -51.87
N GLN A 703 -3.00 9.03 -50.99
CA GLN A 703 -1.84 8.16 -51.25
C GLN A 703 -2.09 7.09 -52.34
N HIS A 704 -3.34 6.81 -52.69
CA HIS A 704 -3.68 5.91 -53.79
C HIS A 704 -3.90 6.61 -55.14
N TYR A 705 -3.89 7.94 -55.19
CA TYR A 705 -4.17 8.71 -56.42
C TYR A 705 -3.03 9.60 -56.93
N THR A 706 -1.83 9.52 -56.38
CA THR A 706 -0.66 10.15 -57.00
C THR A 706 -0.01 9.20 -58.00
N ASN A 707 -0.65 9.07 -59.16
CA ASN A 707 0.04 9.18 -60.44
C ASN A 707 -0.90 9.93 -61.40
N THR A 708 -0.39 11.06 -61.89
CA THR A 708 -0.91 11.89 -62.99
C THR A 708 -2.27 12.57 -62.80
N ALA A 709 -2.29 13.83 -62.37
CA ALA A 709 -2.92 14.95 -63.10
C ALA A 709 -2.91 16.24 -62.26
N THR A 710 -2.26 17.27 -62.81
CA THR A 710 -2.41 18.72 -62.60
C THR A 710 -3.27 19.18 -61.41
N ALA A 711 -2.58 19.58 -60.35
CA ALA A 711 -3.10 20.36 -59.24
C ALA A 711 -3.23 21.84 -59.65
N GLU A 712 -4.40 22.27 -60.11
CA GLU A 712 -4.64 23.72 -60.26
C GLU A 712 -6.09 24.19 -60.02
N ASN A 713 -7.08 23.32 -59.81
CA ASN A 713 -8.50 23.76 -59.66
C ASN A 713 -9.25 23.24 -58.43
N ALA A 714 -8.58 22.87 -57.33
CA ALA A 714 -9.23 22.39 -56.10
C ALA A 714 -9.26 23.42 -54.95
N GLN A 715 -9.28 24.73 -55.26
CA GLN A 715 -9.55 25.79 -54.28
C GLN A 715 -10.94 26.35 -54.58
N THR A 716 -11.97 25.89 -53.87
CA THR A 716 -13.19 26.68 -53.49
C THR A 716 -14.32 25.88 -52.84
N SER A 717 -14.21 24.58 -52.56
CA SER A 717 -15.24 23.91 -51.76
C SER A 717 -15.08 24.22 -50.26
N GLU A 718 -15.87 25.18 -49.79
CA GLU A 718 -16.39 25.36 -48.43
C GLU A 718 -15.44 24.94 -47.28
N LYS A 719 -14.63 25.91 -46.84
CA LYS A 719 -14.07 25.95 -45.48
C LYS A 719 -15.19 26.23 -44.47
N GLU A 720 -16.22 25.40 -44.41
CA GLU A 720 -17.17 25.45 -43.30
C GLU A 720 -16.45 25.03 -42.01
N HIS A 721 -15.99 26.08 -41.34
CA HIS A 721 -15.55 26.25 -39.96
C HIS A 721 -15.47 24.98 -39.09
N PRO A 722 -14.31 24.28 -39.08
CA PRO A 722 -13.96 23.34 -38.01
C PRO A 722 -14.16 23.93 -36.60
N THR A 723 -14.07 25.25 -36.45
CA THR A 723 -14.35 25.97 -35.20
C THR A 723 -15.78 25.77 -34.69
N LEU A 724 -16.81 25.81 -35.55
CA LEU A 724 -18.22 25.74 -35.12
C LEU A 724 -18.59 24.37 -34.52
N THR A 725 -17.97 23.30 -35.01
CA THR A 725 -18.19 21.95 -34.51
C THR A 725 -17.53 21.76 -33.14
N SER A 726 -16.33 22.30 -32.94
CA SER A 726 -15.61 22.27 -31.67
C SER A 726 -16.34 22.99 -30.54
N CYS A 727 -16.93 24.17 -30.83
CA CYS A 727 -17.75 24.92 -29.86
C CYS A 727 -18.91 24.07 -29.32
N LYS A 728 -19.54 23.25 -30.17
CA LYS A 728 -20.65 22.37 -29.75
C LYS A 728 -20.19 21.34 -28.71
N PHE A 729 -19.03 20.70 -28.91
CA PHE A 729 -18.48 19.74 -27.93
C PHE A 729 -18.17 20.41 -26.59
N LEU A 730 -17.53 21.58 -26.62
CA LEU A 730 -17.22 22.33 -25.41
C LEU A 730 -18.48 22.76 -24.67
N SER A 731 -19.48 23.26 -25.40
CA SER A 731 -20.76 23.65 -24.80
C SER A 731 -21.47 22.48 -24.13
N VAL A 732 -21.43 21.28 -24.71
CA VAL A 732 -22.02 20.07 -24.11
C VAL A 732 -21.33 19.70 -22.81
N ILE A 733 -20.00 19.85 -22.75
CA ILE A 733 -19.24 19.63 -21.51
C ILE A 733 -19.62 20.73 -20.53
N PHE A 734 -19.23 21.98 -20.81
CA PHE A 734 -19.20 23.08 -19.84
C PHE A 734 -20.54 23.71 -19.47
N HIS A 735 -21.61 23.45 -20.24
CA HIS A 735 -22.98 23.83 -19.85
C HIS A 735 -23.74 22.70 -19.17
N ALA A 736 -23.11 21.55 -18.93
CA ALA A 736 -23.73 20.48 -18.16
C ALA A 736 -24.09 20.97 -16.74
N PRO A 737 -25.32 20.77 -16.25
CA PRO A 737 -25.74 21.23 -14.93
C PRO A 737 -24.84 20.76 -13.79
N ALA A 738 -24.27 19.56 -13.92
CA ALA A 738 -23.38 18.96 -12.92
C ALA A 738 -22.09 19.75 -12.65
N LEU A 739 -21.67 20.63 -13.58
CA LEU A 739 -20.42 21.37 -13.48
C LEU A 739 -20.51 22.62 -12.61
N VAL A 740 -21.71 23.07 -12.25
CA VAL A 740 -21.91 24.26 -11.41
C VAL A 740 -21.20 24.12 -10.04
N GLU A 741 -21.04 22.89 -9.57
CA GLU A 741 -20.39 22.53 -8.29
C GLU A 741 -18.88 22.28 -8.41
N VAL A 742 -18.28 22.41 -9.60
CA VAL A 742 -16.85 22.11 -9.78
C VAL A 742 -15.99 23.15 -9.08
N GLU A 743 -15.22 22.68 -8.09
CA GLU A 743 -14.23 23.45 -7.36
C GLU A 743 -12.81 23.25 -7.91
N ARG A 744 -12.57 22.13 -8.61
CA ARG A 744 -11.26 21.78 -9.17
C ARG A 744 -11.38 21.31 -10.61
N LEU A 745 -10.60 21.92 -11.51
CA LEU A 745 -10.47 21.51 -12.91
C LEU A 745 -9.00 21.22 -13.25
N GLU A 746 -8.75 20.06 -13.85
CA GLU A 746 -7.41 19.65 -14.28
C GLU A 746 -7.41 19.12 -15.71
N TYR A 747 -6.47 19.59 -16.53
CA TYR A 747 -6.19 19.03 -17.86
C TYR A 747 -4.90 18.21 -17.82
N GLN A 748 -4.93 17.01 -18.37
CA GLN A 748 -3.79 16.09 -18.42
C GLN A 748 -3.43 15.74 -19.86
N LYS A 749 -2.21 16.11 -20.28
CA LYS A 749 -1.68 15.82 -21.63
C LYS A 749 -2.55 16.40 -22.78
N ILE A 750 -3.29 17.47 -22.50
CA ILE A 750 -4.09 18.24 -23.47
C ILE A 750 -3.94 19.73 -23.13
N TYR A 751 -3.84 20.57 -24.15
CA TYR A 751 -3.82 22.02 -23.96
C TYR A 751 -5.21 22.63 -23.84
N MET A 752 -5.35 23.70 -23.06
CA MET A 752 -6.52 24.56 -23.04
C MET A 752 -6.29 25.71 -24.03
N SER A 753 -7.22 25.91 -24.96
CA SER A 753 -7.21 27.05 -25.89
C SER A 753 -7.83 28.28 -25.22
N ASN A 754 -7.65 29.47 -25.80
CA ASN A 754 -8.34 30.69 -25.33
C ASN A 754 -9.86 30.57 -25.45
N HIS A 755 -10.36 29.89 -26.48
CA HIS A 755 -11.79 29.70 -26.66
C HIS A 755 -12.37 28.76 -25.58
N ASN A 756 -11.62 27.76 -25.16
CA ASN A 756 -11.98 26.90 -24.03
C ASN A 756 -12.06 27.70 -22.72
N CYS A 757 -11.19 28.69 -22.53
CA CYS A 757 -11.19 29.53 -21.34
C CYS A 757 -12.49 30.29 -21.12
N GLU A 758 -13.19 30.71 -22.19
CA GLU A 758 -14.47 31.43 -22.09
C GLU A 758 -15.49 30.68 -21.20
N TYR A 759 -15.45 29.35 -21.22
CA TYR A 759 -16.33 28.50 -20.43
C TYR A 759 -15.99 28.47 -18.93
N LEU A 760 -14.79 28.88 -18.52
CA LEU A 760 -14.40 28.90 -17.10
C LEU A 760 -15.25 29.89 -16.28
N LEU A 761 -15.81 30.92 -16.93
CA LEU A 761 -16.74 31.86 -16.29
C LEU A 761 -18.03 31.20 -15.80
N SER A 762 -18.45 30.07 -16.40
CA SER A 762 -19.63 29.33 -15.94
C SER A 762 -19.35 28.55 -14.64
N LEU A 763 -18.09 28.23 -14.37
CA LEU A 763 -17.63 27.46 -13.21
C LEU A 763 -17.42 28.37 -11.98
N ARG A 764 -18.50 28.98 -11.50
CA ARG A 764 -18.45 30.02 -10.44
C ARG A 764 -17.82 29.56 -9.11
N LYS A 765 -17.82 28.25 -8.84
CA LYS A 765 -17.23 27.65 -7.62
C LYS A 765 -15.78 27.19 -7.80
N LEU A 766 -15.20 27.36 -8.99
CA LEU A 766 -13.85 26.91 -9.30
C LEU A 766 -12.82 27.66 -8.46
N LYS A 767 -12.08 26.90 -7.64
CA LYS A 767 -10.99 27.37 -6.76
C LYS A 767 -9.62 26.92 -7.27
N MET A 768 -9.54 25.79 -7.97
CA MET A 768 -8.28 25.20 -8.41
C MET A 768 -8.32 24.90 -9.90
N LEU A 769 -7.39 25.49 -10.66
CA LEU A 769 -7.20 25.23 -12.08
C LEU A 769 -5.77 24.73 -12.34
N LYS A 770 -5.65 23.59 -13.01
CA LYS A 770 -4.37 23.05 -13.49
C LYS A 770 -4.47 22.70 -14.96
N VAL A 771 -3.84 23.47 -15.82
CA VAL A 771 -3.96 23.34 -17.27
C VAL A 771 -2.66 23.72 -17.95
N TYR A 772 -2.45 23.27 -19.18
CA TYR A 772 -1.39 23.79 -20.04
C TYR A 772 -2.06 24.66 -21.10
N MET A 773 -1.67 25.92 -21.21
CA MET A 773 -2.29 26.84 -22.19
C MET A 773 -1.61 26.73 -23.55
N GLU A 774 -2.40 26.58 -24.60
CA GLU A 774 -1.89 26.55 -25.98
C GLU A 774 -1.36 27.91 -26.41
N ASN A 775 -2.02 28.98 -25.97
CA ASN A 775 -1.63 30.36 -26.27
C ASN A 775 -1.84 31.20 -25.01
N LEU A 776 -0.86 31.23 -24.10
CA LEU A 776 -1.00 32.04 -22.90
C LEU A 776 -0.96 33.53 -23.25
N GLY A 777 -2.07 34.23 -23.02
CA GLY A 777 -2.22 35.67 -23.27
C GLY A 777 -3.20 36.33 -22.31
N ASN A 778 -3.49 37.62 -22.51
CA ASN A 778 -4.36 38.36 -21.60
C ASN A 778 -5.78 37.79 -21.52
N GLU A 779 -6.30 37.30 -22.65
CA GLU A 779 -7.61 36.66 -22.75
C GLU A 779 -7.76 35.49 -21.78
N THR A 780 -6.70 34.69 -21.58
CA THR A 780 -6.71 33.57 -20.64
C THR A 780 -7.14 34.02 -19.23
N PHE A 781 -6.62 35.15 -18.76
CA PHE A 781 -6.87 35.64 -17.40
C PHE A 781 -8.21 36.36 -17.26
N ILE A 782 -8.72 36.96 -18.33
CA ILE A 782 -10.03 37.63 -18.35
C ILE A 782 -11.15 36.63 -18.05
N TYR A 783 -11.01 35.37 -18.51
CA TYR A 783 -12.03 34.34 -18.33
C TYR A 783 -11.89 33.53 -17.04
N LEU A 784 -10.90 33.80 -16.19
CA LEU A 784 -10.76 33.10 -14.92
C LEU A 784 -11.79 33.59 -13.89
N PRO A 785 -12.44 32.69 -13.14
CA PRO A 785 -13.35 33.09 -12.08
C PRO A 785 -12.58 33.73 -10.90
N GLN A 786 -13.20 34.73 -10.27
CA GLN A 786 -12.61 35.50 -9.16
C GLN A 786 -12.31 34.66 -7.90
N ASN A 787 -12.90 33.46 -7.80
CA ASN A 787 -12.72 32.56 -6.67
C ASN A 787 -11.49 31.63 -6.79
N ILE A 788 -10.68 31.76 -7.86
CA ILE A 788 -9.47 30.96 -8.04
C ILE A 788 -8.47 31.24 -6.91
N GLU A 789 -8.09 30.18 -6.21
CA GLU A 789 -7.07 30.18 -5.15
C GLU A 789 -5.75 29.53 -5.60
N TYR A 790 -5.83 28.59 -6.56
CA TYR A 790 -4.68 27.89 -7.13
C TYR A 790 -4.77 27.88 -8.64
N LEU A 791 -3.69 28.35 -9.27
CA LEU A 791 -3.54 28.36 -10.71
C LEU A 791 -2.21 27.73 -11.09
N ASN A 792 -2.27 26.62 -11.83
CA ASN A 792 -1.10 25.97 -12.40
C ASN A 792 -1.19 25.97 -13.91
N ILE A 793 -0.31 26.74 -14.52
CA ILE A 793 -0.17 26.93 -15.97
C ILE A 793 1.26 26.65 -16.43
N GLN A 794 2.00 25.84 -15.68
CA GLN A 794 3.34 25.41 -16.09
C GLN A 794 3.29 24.72 -17.46
N ALA A 795 4.35 24.83 -18.26
CA ALA A 795 4.43 24.25 -19.60
C ALA A 795 3.40 24.81 -20.62
N SER A 796 2.76 25.93 -20.31
CA SER A 796 2.03 26.73 -21.29
C SER A 796 2.94 27.29 -22.37
N LEU A 797 2.42 27.42 -23.59
CA LEU A 797 3.15 28.00 -24.71
C LEU A 797 2.94 29.52 -24.75
N PHE A 798 4.03 30.25 -25.01
CA PHE A 798 4.04 31.70 -25.13
C PHE A 798 4.06 32.08 -26.59
N THR A 799 3.13 32.94 -26.99
CA THR A 799 3.21 33.60 -28.29
C THR A 799 3.98 34.91 -28.10
N ASP A 800 5.21 34.97 -28.63
CA ASP A 800 6.17 36.08 -28.46
C ASP A 800 5.62 37.49 -28.82
N TYR A 801 4.48 37.56 -29.52
CA TYR A 801 3.88 38.79 -30.01
C TYR A 801 2.93 39.49 -29.02
N TYR A 802 2.35 38.79 -28.04
CA TYR A 802 1.16 39.30 -27.31
C TYR A 802 1.40 39.82 -25.90
N LEU A 803 2.59 39.63 -25.31
CA LEU A 803 2.87 40.10 -23.96
C LEU A 803 3.30 41.58 -23.88
N LYS A 804 3.28 42.33 -24.99
CA LYS A 804 3.66 43.76 -25.01
C LYS A 804 2.79 44.65 -24.11
N SER A 805 1.57 44.21 -23.78
CA SER A 805 0.70 44.84 -22.77
C SER A 805 0.24 43.76 -21.79
N PRO A 806 0.71 43.75 -20.54
CA PRO A 806 0.42 42.64 -19.62
C PRO A 806 -1.02 42.69 -19.10
N PRO A 807 -1.55 41.56 -18.58
CA PRO A 807 -2.95 41.44 -18.22
C PRO A 807 -3.24 42.08 -16.88
N ASN A 808 -3.93 43.23 -16.88
CA ASN A 808 -4.53 43.80 -15.66
C ASN A 808 -5.38 42.76 -14.91
N SER A 809 -6.02 41.84 -15.63
CA SER A 809 -6.92 40.82 -15.09
C SER A 809 -6.26 39.81 -14.13
N LEU A 810 -4.95 39.53 -14.26
CA LEU A 810 -4.27 38.62 -13.32
C LEU A 810 -4.18 39.26 -11.92
N ARG A 811 -4.02 40.59 -11.86
CA ARG A 811 -3.95 41.35 -10.61
C ARG A 811 -5.30 41.40 -9.89
N GLU A 812 -6.38 41.29 -10.66
CA GLU A 812 -7.76 41.31 -10.16
C GLU A 812 -8.13 40.02 -9.41
N LEU A 813 -7.38 38.92 -9.58
CA LEU A 813 -7.60 37.65 -8.89
C LEU A 813 -7.18 37.71 -7.41
N SER A 814 -7.92 38.46 -6.60
CA SER A 814 -7.59 38.77 -5.20
C SER A 814 -7.59 37.55 -4.25
N ASN A 815 -8.08 36.39 -4.72
CA ASN A 815 -8.10 35.15 -3.95
C ASN A 815 -6.95 34.20 -4.30
N LEU A 816 -6.15 34.50 -5.34
CA LEU A 816 -5.07 33.63 -5.79
C LEU A 816 -3.97 33.58 -4.73
N LYS A 817 -3.75 32.39 -4.15
CA LYS A 817 -2.76 32.11 -3.11
C LYS A 817 -1.56 31.34 -3.63
N VAL A 818 -1.78 30.44 -4.60
CA VAL A 818 -0.74 29.58 -5.16
C VAL A 818 -0.69 29.75 -6.68
N PHE A 819 0.48 30.11 -7.20
CA PHE A 819 0.70 30.26 -8.63
C PHE A 819 1.87 29.39 -9.09
N VAL A 820 1.60 28.49 -10.02
CA VAL A 820 2.60 27.58 -10.61
C VAL A 820 2.75 27.91 -12.08
N VAL A 821 3.97 28.27 -12.47
CA VAL A 821 4.23 28.90 -13.77
C VAL A 821 5.61 28.53 -14.30
N SER A 822 5.82 28.67 -15.60
CA SER A 822 7.14 28.46 -16.20
C SER A 822 8.05 29.68 -16.06
N GLY A 823 9.34 29.45 -15.84
CA GLY A 823 10.33 30.52 -15.63
C GLY A 823 10.45 31.50 -16.79
N ASN A 824 10.10 31.09 -18.01
CA ASN A 824 10.05 31.96 -19.18
C ASN A 824 8.99 33.08 -19.08
N VAL A 825 8.00 32.98 -18.19
CA VAL A 825 7.08 34.09 -17.91
C VAL A 825 7.79 35.35 -17.44
N PHE A 826 8.88 35.17 -16.69
CA PHE A 826 9.64 36.27 -16.12
C PHE A 826 10.54 36.98 -17.14
N PHE A 827 10.58 36.54 -18.41
CA PHE A 827 11.25 37.29 -19.50
C PHE A 827 10.62 38.65 -19.77
N ASN A 828 9.34 38.83 -19.42
CA ASN A 828 8.70 40.14 -19.51
C ASN A 828 8.86 40.88 -18.17
N LEU A 829 9.65 41.96 -18.19
CA LEU A 829 9.99 42.81 -17.03
C LEU A 829 8.77 43.33 -16.25
N THR A 830 7.60 43.31 -16.88
CA THR A 830 6.39 43.91 -16.34
C THR A 830 5.53 42.96 -15.51
N ILE A 831 5.72 41.63 -15.59
CA ILE A 831 4.81 40.61 -15.00
C ILE A 831 4.58 40.79 -13.49
N SER A 832 5.59 41.23 -12.74
CA SER A 832 5.49 41.37 -11.28
C SER A 832 4.46 42.41 -10.85
N ASN A 833 4.22 43.44 -11.66
CA ASN A 833 3.21 44.47 -11.41
C ASN A 833 1.77 43.94 -11.53
N TYR A 834 1.58 42.73 -12.07
CA TYR A 834 0.28 42.13 -12.38
C TYR A 834 -0.04 40.91 -11.53
N LEU A 835 0.87 40.47 -10.66
CA LEU A 835 0.57 39.40 -9.72
C LEU A 835 -0.24 39.96 -8.54
N PRO A 836 -1.27 39.24 -8.08
CA PRO A 836 -2.13 39.73 -7.02
C PRO A 836 -1.38 39.75 -5.67
N PRO A 837 -1.62 40.74 -4.80
CA PRO A 837 -0.99 40.82 -3.48
C PRO A 837 -1.30 39.65 -2.55
N SER A 838 -2.36 38.87 -2.85
CA SER A 838 -2.76 37.68 -2.09
C SER A 838 -1.83 36.46 -2.31
N LEU A 839 -0.91 36.54 -3.28
CA LEU A 839 -0.04 35.45 -3.66
C LEU A 839 0.92 35.09 -2.52
N ASN A 840 0.78 33.88 -1.99
CA ASN A 840 1.57 33.38 -0.86
C ASN A 840 2.66 32.39 -1.33
N VAL A 841 2.31 31.51 -2.27
CA VAL A 841 3.22 30.50 -2.80
C VAL A 841 3.42 30.70 -4.30
N LEU A 842 4.69 30.85 -4.70
CA LEU A 842 5.09 30.90 -6.09
C LEU A 842 5.93 29.66 -6.42
N VAL A 843 5.56 28.94 -7.48
CA VAL A 843 6.33 27.82 -8.00
C VAL A 843 6.74 28.16 -9.42
N VAL A 844 8.04 28.14 -9.68
CA VAL A 844 8.62 28.49 -10.98
C VAL A 844 9.37 27.30 -11.54
N SER A 845 9.00 26.85 -12.74
CA SER A 845 9.79 25.82 -13.41
C SER A 845 11.11 26.41 -13.91
N TYR A 846 12.23 25.82 -13.50
CA TYR A 846 13.56 26.16 -13.98
C TYR A 846 13.63 26.01 -15.50
N PHE A 847 14.20 27.02 -16.15
CA PHE A 847 14.42 27.04 -17.59
C PHE A 847 15.79 27.66 -17.86
N LEU A 848 16.60 27.02 -18.71
CA LEU A 848 17.94 27.51 -19.01
C LEU A 848 17.83 28.84 -19.79
N LEU A 849 18.21 29.93 -19.15
CA LEU A 849 18.16 31.27 -19.72
C LEU A 849 19.39 31.48 -20.61
N LYS A 850 19.19 31.87 -21.88
CA LYS A 850 20.30 32.22 -22.79
C LYS A 850 20.65 33.70 -22.79
N ASN A 851 19.77 34.57 -22.28
CA ASN A 851 19.91 36.01 -22.36
C ASN A 851 19.95 36.63 -20.96
N ASN A 852 20.84 37.61 -20.77
CA ASN A 852 20.93 38.39 -19.53
C ASN A 852 19.70 39.29 -19.39
N PHE A 853 19.06 39.27 -18.23
CA PHE A 853 17.99 40.21 -17.89
C PHE A 853 18.58 41.62 -17.71
N SER A 854 18.17 42.57 -18.53
CA SER A 854 18.39 43.99 -18.23
C SER A 854 17.33 44.43 -17.21
N GLY A 855 17.68 44.41 -15.92
CA GLY A 855 16.78 44.85 -14.86
C GLY A 855 16.54 46.36 -14.92
N ASP A 856 15.27 46.76 -15.00
CA ASP A 856 14.85 48.11 -14.64
C ASP A 856 14.76 48.18 -13.11
N SER A 857 15.46 49.12 -12.48
CA SER A 857 15.51 49.25 -11.02
C SER A 857 14.17 49.68 -10.40
N ASN A 858 13.18 50.08 -11.21
CA ASN A 858 11.88 50.59 -10.74
C ASN A 858 10.76 49.55 -10.70
N ILE A 859 11.06 48.25 -10.84
CA ILE A 859 10.05 47.20 -10.85
C ILE A 859 9.53 46.94 -9.42
N VAL A 860 8.20 46.92 -9.25
CA VAL A 860 7.58 46.52 -7.98
C VAL A 860 7.79 45.02 -7.79
N LYS A 861 8.47 44.66 -6.71
CA LYS A 861 8.73 43.26 -6.35
C LYS A 861 7.49 42.62 -5.74
N ILE A 862 7.26 41.36 -6.08
CA ILE A 862 6.24 40.52 -5.46
C ILE A 862 6.75 39.98 -4.12
N ARG A 863 5.80 39.74 -3.20
CA ARG A 863 6.06 39.30 -1.82
C ARG A 863 5.44 37.93 -1.54
N PRO A 864 5.82 36.85 -2.24
CA PRO A 864 5.42 35.50 -1.83
C PRO A 864 6.14 35.14 -0.53
N CYS A 865 5.49 34.41 0.38
CA CYS A 865 6.16 33.89 1.57
C CYS A 865 6.96 32.62 1.26
N ARG A 866 6.60 31.88 0.20
CA ARG A 866 7.28 30.63 -0.20
C ARG A 866 7.58 30.61 -1.69
N LEU A 867 8.81 30.26 -2.03
CA LEU A 867 9.28 30.11 -3.41
C LEU A 867 9.80 28.70 -3.65
N TYR A 868 9.24 28.04 -4.67
CA TYR A 868 9.68 26.71 -5.11
C TYR A 868 10.21 26.81 -6.53
N ILE A 869 11.41 26.27 -6.77
CA ILE A 869 11.96 26.12 -8.11
C ILE A 869 11.91 24.65 -8.49
N SER A 870 11.14 24.30 -9.51
CA SER A 870 11.05 22.92 -10.00
C SER A 870 11.93 22.74 -11.22
N ALA A 871 12.87 21.79 -11.22
CA ALA A 871 13.58 21.39 -12.44
C ALA A 871 13.40 19.90 -12.75
N LEU A 872 13.51 19.60 -14.05
CA LEU A 872 13.37 18.23 -14.55
C LEU A 872 14.63 17.38 -14.37
N GLN A 873 15.79 18.01 -14.16
CA GLN A 873 17.06 17.33 -14.01
C GLN A 873 17.52 17.38 -12.56
N ASP A 874 18.15 16.31 -12.09
CA ASP A 874 18.65 16.20 -10.71
C ASP A 874 19.95 17.01 -10.50
N LEU A 875 20.52 17.58 -11.57
CA LEU A 875 21.79 18.32 -11.57
C LEU A 875 21.64 19.81 -11.15
N ILE A 876 20.69 20.12 -10.27
CA ILE A 876 20.50 21.51 -9.80
C ILE A 876 21.52 21.87 -8.71
N ILE A 877 21.97 20.88 -7.93
CA ILE A 877 22.86 21.08 -6.77
C ILE A 877 24.10 20.23 -6.91
N ASP A 878 25.26 20.85 -6.68
CA ASP A 878 26.52 20.16 -6.51
C ASP A 878 26.51 19.44 -5.15
N ILE A 879 26.60 18.10 -5.19
CA ILE A 879 26.52 17.24 -4.01
C ILE A 879 27.70 17.45 -3.08
N GLU A 880 28.88 17.81 -3.60
CA GLU A 880 30.08 18.01 -2.80
C GLU A 880 30.02 19.33 -2.02
N THR A 881 29.54 20.40 -2.67
CA THR A 881 29.49 21.74 -2.07
C THR A 881 28.16 22.06 -1.42
N GLY A 882 27.10 21.33 -1.74
CA GLY A 882 25.73 21.61 -1.31
C GLY A 882 25.17 22.93 -1.87
N LEU A 883 25.80 23.46 -2.93
CA LEU A 883 25.44 24.73 -3.56
C LEU A 883 24.69 24.49 -4.89
N PRO A 884 23.75 25.38 -5.26
CA PRO A 884 23.15 25.38 -6.58
C PRO A 884 24.22 25.58 -7.67
N HIS A 885 24.05 24.90 -8.80
CA HIS A 885 24.88 25.12 -9.98
C HIS A 885 24.84 26.61 -10.41
N SER A 886 25.90 27.11 -11.02
CA SER A 886 26.01 28.52 -11.47
C SER A 886 24.80 28.99 -12.27
N ASP A 887 24.23 28.14 -13.12
CA ASP A 887 23.09 28.48 -13.96
C ASP A 887 21.79 28.63 -13.16
N VAL A 888 21.65 27.87 -12.08
CA VAL A 888 20.53 27.96 -11.15
C VAL A 888 20.69 29.20 -10.28
N HIS A 889 21.91 29.49 -9.85
CA HIS A 889 22.24 30.71 -9.11
C HIS A 889 21.90 31.96 -9.94
N ASN A 890 22.34 32.01 -11.20
CA ASN A 890 22.02 33.10 -12.13
C ASN A 890 20.50 33.25 -12.34
N PHE A 891 19.79 32.11 -12.43
CA PHE A 891 18.33 32.10 -12.53
C PHE A 891 17.65 32.66 -11.27
N LEU A 892 18.11 32.26 -10.08
CA LEU A 892 17.59 32.77 -8.80
C LEU A 892 17.85 34.27 -8.65
N ASP A 893 19.07 34.73 -8.96
CA ASP A 893 19.41 36.15 -8.92
C ASP A 893 18.52 36.97 -9.83
N ALA A 894 18.30 36.50 -11.05
CA ALA A 894 17.36 37.12 -11.98
C ALA A 894 15.93 37.15 -11.43
N LEU A 895 15.46 36.03 -10.85
CA LEU A 895 14.12 35.95 -10.27
C LEU A 895 13.94 36.90 -9.09
N PHE A 896 14.99 37.13 -8.29
CA PHE A 896 14.96 38.07 -7.17
C PHE A 896 15.00 39.56 -7.55
N ASN A 897 15.16 39.87 -8.83
CA ASN A 897 14.80 41.21 -9.33
C ASN A 897 13.28 41.43 -9.27
N TYR A 898 12.50 40.35 -9.32
CA TYR A 898 11.04 40.38 -9.28
C TYR A 898 10.49 39.96 -7.92
N VAL A 899 11.20 39.13 -7.16
CA VAL A 899 10.77 38.62 -5.85
C VAL A 899 11.53 39.32 -4.72
N GLU A 900 10.81 39.82 -3.72
CA GLU A 900 11.40 40.45 -2.54
C GLU A 900 11.96 39.39 -1.58
N ARG A 901 13.30 39.25 -1.58
CA ARG A 901 14.03 38.24 -0.80
C ARG A 901 13.67 38.24 0.68
N GLU A 902 13.51 39.43 1.27
CA GLU A 902 13.24 39.62 2.70
C GLU A 902 11.89 39.07 3.15
N HIS A 903 10.96 38.84 2.22
CA HIS A 903 9.64 38.30 2.53
C HIS A 903 9.58 36.75 2.45
N LEU A 904 10.63 36.10 1.97
CA LEU A 904 10.66 34.65 1.82
C LEU A 904 10.98 33.96 3.15
N GLU A 905 10.00 33.20 3.64
CA GLU A 905 10.19 32.26 4.75
C GLU A 905 10.84 30.95 4.28
N LEU A 906 10.63 30.58 3.02
CA LEU A 906 11.05 29.29 2.48
C LEU A 906 11.44 29.39 1.00
N LEU A 907 12.64 28.89 0.67
CA LEU A 907 13.09 28.63 -0.69
C LEU A 907 13.41 27.14 -0.85
N VAL A 908 12.80 26.49 -1.83
CA VAL A 908 13.04 25.07 -2.10
C VAL A 908 13.39 24.86 -3.58
N LEU A 909 14.50 24.17 -3.83
CA LEU A 909 14.84 23.61 -5.13
C LEU A 909 14.38 22.17 -5.19
N ALA A 910 13.60 21.81 -6.19
CA ALA A 910 13.01 20.50 -6.30
C ALA A 910 13.23 19.88 -7.67
N THR A 911 13.66 18.62 -7.63
CA THR A 911 13.94 17.80 -8.80
C THR A 911 12.89 16.69 -8.91
N THR A 912 13.10 15.77 -9.85
CA THR A 912 12.24 14.59 -9.98
C THR A 912 12.43 13.56 -8.85
N SER A 913 13.58 13.60 -8.17
CA SER A 913 13.99 12.59 -7.18
C SER A 913 14.22 13.15 -5.77
N SER A 914 14.52 14.44 -5.64
CA SER A 914 14.95 15.08 -4.40
C SER A 914 14.42 16.50 -4.26
N CYS A 915 14.50 17.03 -3.04
CA CYS A 915 14.18 18.41 -2.72
C CYS A 915 15.19 18.96 -1.73
N TYR A 916 15.55 20.22 -1.92
CA TYR A 916 16.57 20.91 -1.17
C TYR A 916 16.00 22.22 -0.68
N GLU A 917 15.98 22.39 0.64
CA GLU A 917 15.67 23.67 1.27
C GLU A 917 16.93 24.53 1.24
N ILE A 918 16.82 25.73 0.70
CA ILE A 918 17.95 26.63 0.47
C ILE A 918 17.81 27.86 1.34
N ASP A 919 18.89 28.25 1.99
CA ASP A 919 18.96 29.52 2.70
C ASP A 919 18.96 30.67 1.69
N VAL A 920 17.99 31.59 1.84
CA VAL A 920 17.71 32.66 0.86
C VAL A 920 18.87 33.67 0.72
N LEU A 921 19.72 33.79 1.73
CA LEU A 921 20.82 34.76 1.76
C LEU A 921 22.15 34.14 1.27
N THR A 922 22.41 32.89 1.66
CA THR A 922 23.68 32.21 1.42
C THR A 922 23.63 31.21 0.27
N PHE A 923 22.44 30.87 -0.21
CA PHE A 923 22.17 29.80 -1.18
C PHE A 923 22.65 28.40 -0.77
N ARG A 924 23.05 28.20 0.48
CA ARG A 924 23.47 26.89 0.97
C ARG A 924 22.26 26.00 1.22
N THR A 925 22.42 24.72 0.92
CA THR A 925 21.42 23.72 1.31
C THR A 925 21.35 23.61 2.83
N VAL A 926 20.17 23.88 3.38
CA VAL A 926 19.83 23.73 4.80
C VAL A 926 19.38 22.30 5.08
N ASN A 927 18.42 21.80 4.29
CA ASN A 927 17.86 20.46 4.43
C ASN A 927 17.78 19.75 3.08
N HIS A 928 18.03 18.44 3.07
CA HIS A 928 17.86 17.58 1.90
C HIS A 928 16.84 16.48 2.19
N PHE A 929 15.87 16.35 1.29
CA PHE A 929 14.80 15.39 1.39
C PHE A 929 14.85 14.42 0.19
N PRO A 930 15.14 13.12 0.39
CA PRO A 930 15.29 12.13 -0.67
C PRO A 930 13.93 11.62 -1.20
N LYS A 931 12.93 12.50 -1.30
CA LYS A 931 11.58 12.14 -1.76
C LYS A 931 11.11 13.12 -2.83
N LYS A 932 10.43 12.55 -3.82
CA LYS A 932 9.66 13.28 -4.83
C LYS A 932 8.58 14.13 -4.16
N PHE A 933 8.61 15.43 -4.40
CA PHE A 933 7.56 16.36 -3.98
C PHE A 933 6.51 16.46 -5.07
N ASP A 934 5.27 16.07 -4.77
CA ASP A 934 4.16 16.26 -5.69
C ASP A 934 3.61 17.68 -5.53
N PHE A 935 4.15 18.59 -6.34
CA PHE A 935 3.67 19.97 -6.47
C PHE A 935 2.30 20.06 -7.19
N GLY A 936 1.67 18.91 -7.49
CA GLY A 936 0.77 18.81 -8.62
C GLY A 936 1.49 18.91 -9.96
N ILE A 937 2.81 18.73 -9.96
CA ILE A 937 3.63 18.62 -11.18
C ILE A 937 3.59 17.15 -11.55
N GLY A 938 2.86 16.85 -12.64
CA GLY A 938 2.40 15.51 -12.97
C GLY A 938 3.49 14.45 -12.88
N ASN A 939 3.22 13.43 -12.05
CA ASN A 939 3.81 12.11 -12.25
C ASN A 939 3.21 11.55 -13.54
N ASN A 940 3.94 11.71 -14.65
CA ASN A 940 3.71 10.99 -15.90
C ASN A 940 4.36 9.61 -15.86
#